data_AF-A0A3P8Y945-F1
#
_entry.id   AF-A0A3P8Y945-F1
#
_cell.length_a   1.000
_cell.length_b   1.000
_cell.length_c   1.000
_cell.angle_alpha   90.00
_cell.angle_beta   90.00
_cell.angle_gamma   90.00
#
_symmetry.space_group_name_H-M   'P 1'
#
loop_
_entity.id
_entity.type
_entity.pdbx_description
1 polymer ?
#
loop_
_entity_poly.entity_id
_entity_poly.type
_entity_poly.pdbx_seq_one_letter_code
_entity_poly.pdbx_strand_id
1 'polypeptide(L)'
;EEADEWQPKSNATKREVKAPPGEKKPTVKKSAVPKEPKMPKPKAPRKPVDRKPRAPKEPKAPRPPKEPKAPRPPKEPKRLSFIVPDGSCNDITSRAGGGWPEEPSSSHEPCGVKKEEPEDFTFDEPSLKRQKTSSATQGRPTKLAISGRGFGSDINMNWDLIQLLSDRTGVEPWVCLNIVQLFREENTIPFIVRYRKEMINHMDADAVRDVQLVLEEIHALAKKAQTVSQALKKEGLLSSDLEQALKNCRTADELDHVYAPYKKGSKLSKARRAKQLGLESAAQALLQSPHTLDLRAWVKPGTEGLSTLEEVSTGVEQILADMIAKDGETLTYIRSLCDNSMVMLQSSVSKTALKERQQQQQEQGGHQGKPKDIDKFHLYCDFTCNIQRIQHHQTLAINRGENLKILTVKVNIPDRVKSDFCRWSVLNCLTAGAEKESIAMFVRNLRQRLLVCPVRGRVIMGVDPGFRHGCKLAILSPTSQILYTDVVHLNGSGSSREADKLRHLMIQYSCTTVVIGNGTACRETEAFFADLISRRFFQPLDVSYCITSEAGASIYSVSPEAVKEMPDLDPNLRSAVSIGRRVQDPLAELVKIDPKHIGIGTYQHDVSQNSLRAALDGVVQECVSFVGVDINICSETLMRHVAGLNAGRAKSIVEWRETNGPFMNREQLRLVKGLGPKSYQQCAGFIRINPNNLFTDIHSIETETSTAKGKGKTKALAAVPSQPNPLDQTCIHPESYSVAMR
;
A
#
# COMPACT_ATOMS: atom_id res chain seq x y z
N GLU A 1 51.40 38.60 -11.98
CA GLU A 1 51.62 37.92 -10.71
C GLU A 1 50.54 36.85 -10.56
N GLU A 2 50.98 35.67 -10.14
CA GLU A 2 50.42 34.31 -10.22
C GLU A 2 48.97 34.19 -9.69
N ALA A 3 48.02 33.52 -10.36
CA ALA A 3 47.90 32.11 -10.73
C ALA A 3 47.61 31.18 -9.54
N ASP A 4 46.38 30.63 -9.49
CA ASP A 4 46.24 29.17 -9.50
C ASP A 4 44.84 28.74 -9.99
N GLU A 5 44.88 27.89 -11.01
CA GLU A 5 43.78 27.39 -11.84
C GLU A 5 43.62 25.89 -11.56
N TRP A 6 42.40 25.43 -11.27
CA TRP A 6 42.14 24.02 -10.98
C TRP A 6 41.43 23.34 -12.16
N GLN A 7 42.12 22.44 -12.85
CA GLN A 7 41.57 21.57 -13.90
C GLN A 7 41.23 20.16 -13.40
N PRO A 8 40.16 19.52 -13.88
CA PRO A 8 39.91 18.09 -13.67
C PRO A 8 40.47 17.23 -14.82
N LYS A 9 41.21 16.17 -14.45
CA LYS A 9 41.82 15.20 -15.37
C LYS A 9 40.82 14.16 -15.88
N SER A 10 40.86 13.95 -17.19
CA SER A 10 40.30 12.82 -17.93
C SER A 10 40.97 11.49 -17.57
N ASN A 11 40.20 10.41 -17.41
CA ASN A 11 40.70 9.04 -17.53
C ASN A 11 39.77 8.22 -18.43
N ALA A 12 40.25 7.95 -19.64
CA ALA A 12 39.73 6.94 -20.53
C ALA A 12 40.68 5.74 -20.50
N THR A 13 40.17 4.51 -20.36
CA THR A 13 40.83 3.32 -20.93
C THR A 13 39.87 2.11 -21.00
N LYS A 14 39.55 1.77 -22.25
CA LYS A 14 39.49 0.44 -22.89
C LYS A 14 38.48 -0.61 -22.37
N ARG A 15 37.40 -0.72 -23.15
CA ARG A 15 36.58 -1.93 -23.34
C ARG A 15 37.37 -3.00 -24.11
N GLU A 16 37.38 -4.23 -23.60
CA GLU A 16 37.76 -5.42 -24.37
C GLU A 16 36.53 -6.07 -25.02
N VAL A 17 36.74 -6.50 -26.25
CA VAL A 17 35.77 -7.04 -27.21
C VAL A 17 35.63 -8.55 -27.01
N LYS A 18 34.39 -9.07 -26.94
CA LYS A 18 34.07 -10.50 -27.02
C LYS A 18 33.76 -10.89 -28.46
N ALA A 19 34.34 -12.00 -28.92
CA ALA A 19 33.99 -12.73 -30.14
C ALA A 19 34.07 -14.27 -29.87
N PRO A 20 33.58 -15.15 -30.76
CA PRO A 20 32.34 -15.92 -30.65
C PRO A 20 32.53 -17.42 -30.31
N PRO A 21 31.46 -18.21 -30.04
CA PRO A 21 31.59 -19.64 -29.73
C PRO A 21 31.57 -20.52 -30.99
N GLY A 22 32.60 -21.37 -31.14
CA GLY A 22 32.71 -22.44 -32.14
C GLY A 22 32.23 -23.81 -31.63
N GLU A 23 32.08 -24.73 -32.59
CA GLU A 23 31.23 -25.94 -32.60
C GLU A 23 31.67 -27.18 -31.78
N LYS A 24 30.86 -28.24 -31.88
CA LYS A 24 30.66 -29.41 -31.00
C LYS A 24 31.50 -30.67 -31.30
N LYS A 25 31.63 -31.52 -30.24
CA LYS A 25 31.69 -33.02 -30.16
C LYS A 25 33.06 -33.75 -30.36
N PRO A 26 33.26 -35.02 -29.88
CA PRO A 26 32.48 -35.92 -29.00
C PRO A 26 33.27 -36.68 -27.86
N THR A 27 32.52 -37.37 -26.98
CA THR A 27 32.77 -38.57 -26.09
C THR A 27 34.20 -39.15 -25.90
N VAL A 28 34.63 -39.63 -24.71
CA VAL A 28 34.33 -40.97 -24.11
C VAL A 28 34.75 -41.07 -22.62
N LYS A 29 34.02 -41.92 -21.88
CA LYS A 29 34.12 -42.34 -20.47
C LYS A 29 35.45 -43.01 -20.06
N LYS A 30 35.91 -42.78 -18.82
CA LYS A 30 36.62 -43.78 -17.99
C LYS A 30 36.11 -43.75 -16.54
N SER A 31 35.96 -44.94 -16.01
CA SER A 31 35.35 -45.37 -14.75
C SER A 31 36.29 -45.32 -13.54
N ALA A 32 35.76 -45.07 -12.34
CA ALA A 32 36.35 -45.52 -11.07
C ALA A 32 35.26 -45.73 -9.98
N VAL A 33 35.40 -46.83 -9.25
CA VAL A 33 34.50 -47.48 -8.26
C VAL A 33 34.78 -46.93 -6.83
N PRO A 34 33.85 -47.07 -5.84
CA PRO A 34 33.69 -46.14 -4.71
C PRO A 34 34.50 -46.49 -3.45
N LYS A 35 34.66 -45.50 -2.54
CA LYS A 35 35.26 -45.67 -1.21
C LYS A 35 34.25 -45.36 -0.09
N GLU A 36 34.09 -46.33 0.81
CA GLU A 36 33.36 -46.25 2.09
C GLU A 36 34.21 -45.63 3.23
N PRO A 37 33.58 -45.21 4.36
CA PRO A 37 34.06 -44.16 5.25
C PRO A 37 34.92 -44.67 6.42
N LYS A 38 35.85 -43.84 6.92
CA LYS A 38 36.60 -44.09 8.17
C LYS A 38 36.52 -42.92 9.15
N MET A 39 36.30 -43.31 10.41
CA MET A 39 36.12 -42.55 11.64
C MET A 39 37.31 -41.65 12.05
N PRO A 40 37.08 -40.55 12.80
CA PRO A 40 38.13 -39.82 13.50
C PRO A 40 38.12 -40.04 15.03
N LYS A 41 39.32 -40.25 15.61
CA LYS A 41 39.74 -40.07 17.03
C LYS A 41 41.28 -40.20 17.10
N PRO A 42 42.01 -39.75 18.14
CA PRO A 42 41.60 -39.07 19.38
C PRO A 42 42.50 -37.86 19.77
N LYS A 43 42.13 -37.12 20.84
CA LYS A 43 43.05 -36.70 21.93
C LYS A 43 42.26 -36.16 23.13
N ALA A 44 42.62 -36.66 24.32
CA ALA A 44 42.33 -36.18 25.67
C ALA A 44 43.56 -36.60 26.54
N PRO A 45 43.74 -36.20 27.83
CA PRO A 45 42.88 -35.39 28.71
C PRO A 45 43.63 -34.38 29.61
N ARG A 46 42.92 -33.58 30.40
CA ARG A 46 43.25 -33.26 31.81
C ARG A 46 41.96 -32.87 32.57
N LYS A 47 41.81 -33.42 33.78
CA LYS A 47 40.78 -33.24 34.85
C LYS A 47 41.56 -32.96 36.17
N PRO A 48 40.94 -32.71 37.34
CA PRO A 48 39.63 -32.11 37.71
C PRO A 48 39.85 -30.91 38.69
N VAL A 49 38.85 -30.33 39.38
CA VAL A 49 38.54 -30.60 40.81
C VAL A 49 37.20 -29.93 41.20
N ASP A 50 36.49 -30.61 42.11
CA ASP A 50 35.13 -30.41 42.61
C ASP A 50 35.07 -29.74 44.02
N ARG A 51 33.93 -29.06 44.28
CA ARG A 51 33.15 -28.91 45.54
C ARG A 51 33.60 -28.03 46.75
N LYS A 52 32.75 -27.02 47.06
CA LYS A 52 31.98 -26.63 48.31
C LYS A 52 32.47 -27.16 49.70
N PRO A 53 32.02 -26.66 50.90
CA PRO A 53 31.10 -25.55 51.29
C PRO A 53 31.54 -24.71 52.54
N ARG A 54 30.77 -23.68 52.98
CA ARG A 54 30.43 -23.47 54.42
C ARG A 54 29.44 -22.32 54.69
N ALA A 55 28.42 -22.61 55.50
CA ALA A 55 27.77 -21.68 56.46
C ALA A 55 28.44 -21.92 57.86
N PRO A 56 28.02 -21.34 59.01
CA PRO A 56 27.03 -20.28 59.30
C PRO A 56 27.55 -19.20 60.32
N LYS A 57 26.74 -18.16 60.61
CA LYS A 57 26.33 -17.73 61.98
C LYS A 57 25.57 -16.38 61.99
N GLU A 58 24.38 -16.44 62.58
CA GLU A 58 23.56 -15.39 63.20
C GLU A 58 24.04 -15.06 64.65
N PRO A 59 23.37 -14.24 65.48
CA PRO A 59 22.70 -12.93 65.29
C PRO A 59 22.99 -11.95 66.48
N LYS A 60 22.46 -10.70 66.45
CA LYS A 60 21.77 -10.01 67.59
C LYS A 60 21.33 -8.55 67.26
N ALA A 61 20.01 -8.36 67.09
CA ALA A 61 19.03 -7.58 67.87
C ALA A 61 19.33 -6.15 68.47
N PRO A 62 18.29 -5.31 68.74
CA PRO A 62 18.13 -3.93 68.22
C PRO A 62 17.75 -2.86 69.28
N ARG A 63 17.46 -1.60 68.86
CA ARG A 63 16.48 -0.60 69.43
C ARG A 63 16.71 0.82 68.85
N PRO A 64 15.80 1.82 68.99
CA PRO A 64 14.33 1.85 68.98
C PRO A 64 13.76 3.01 68.06
N PRO A 65 12.43 3.21 67.94
CA PRO A 65 11.80 4.02 66.89
C PRO A 65 11.48 5.47 67.31
N LYS A 66 11.19 6.36 66.35
CA LYS A 66 10.49 7.64 66.59
C LYS A 66 9.23 7.76 65.73
N GLU A 67 8.18 8.16 66.42
CA GLU A 67 6.77 8.32 66.02
C GLU A 67 6.47 9.53 65.10
N PRO A 68 5.26 9.59 64.51
CA PRO A 68 4.94 10.32 63.29
C PRO A 68 4.45 11.76 63.54
N LYS A 69 4.56 12.63 62.52
CA LYS A 69 3.84 13.92 62.48
C LYS A 69 2.69 13.87 61.45
N ALA A 70 1.55 14.39 61.90
CA ALA A 70 0.23 14.35 61.30
C ALA A 70 0.07 15.08 59.93
N PRO A 71 -0.93 14.71 59.12
CA PRO A 71 -1.16 15.27 57.79
C PRO A 71 -1.90 16.62 57.83
N ARG A 72 -1.58 17.53 56.90
CA ARG A 72 -2.39 18.72 56.58
C ARG A 72 -3.35 18.42 55.42
N PRO A 73 -4.57 18.99 55.41
CA PRO A 73 -5.65 18.59 54.52
C PRO A 73 -5.47 19.05 53.06
N PRO A 74 -6.12 18.37 52.09
CA PRO A 74 -6.03 18.71 50.67
C PRO A 74 -6.84 19.96 50.34
N LYS A 75 -6.30 20.84 49.49
CA LYS A 75 -7.03 21.91 48.81
C LYS A 75 -7.56 21.39 47.47
N GLU A 76 -8.86 21.58 47.26
CA GLU A 76 -9.61 21.19 46.07
C GLU A 76 -9.10 21.84 44.76
N PRO A 77 -9.20 21.14 43.61
CA PRO A 77 -8.83 21.67 42.31
C PRO A 77 -9.92 22.56 41.72
N LYS A 78 -9.51 23.77 41.28
CA LYS A 78 -10.35 24.73 40.56
C LYS A 78 -10.80 24.17 39.20
N ARG A 79 -12.12 24.07 39.04
CA ARG A 79 -12.84 23.75 37.80
C ARG A 79 -13.03 25.05 37.00
N LEU A 80 -12.38 25.18 35.84
CA LEU A 80 -12.68 26.23 34.86
C LEU A 80 -13.74 25.69 33.91
N SER A 81 -14.91 26.32 33.94
CA SER A 81 -16.04 26.08 33.04
C SER A 81 -16.17 27.29 32.12
N PHE A 82 -16.34 27.05 30.82
CA PHE A 82 -16.67 28.09 29.83
C PHE A 82 -18.19 28.07 29.60
N ILE A 83 -18.80 29.24 29.73
CA ILE A 83 -20.24 29.50 29.61
C ILE A 83 -20.55 30.00 28.20
N VAL A 84 -21.59 29.42 27.60
CA VAL A 84 -22.31 29.85 26.39
C VAL A 84 -23.30 30.95 26.78
N PRO A 85 -23.47 32.04 26.00
CA PRO A 85 -24.54 32.99 26.26
C PRO A 85 -25.83 32.58 25.54
N ASP A 86 -26.84 32.17 26.33
CA ASP A 86 -28.25 32.22 25.97
C ASP A 86 -28.82 33.58 26.43
N GLY A 87 -29.54 34.26 25.53
CA GLY A 87 -30.33 35.44 25.84
C GLY A 87 -31.79 35.20 25.48
N SER A 88 -32.63 35.03 26.50
CA SER A 88 -34.10 34.89 26.39
C SER A 88 -34.81 36.20 26.74
N CYS A 89 -35.80 36.54 25.91
CA CYS A 89 -37.06 37.26 26.11
C CYS A 89 -37.33 38.09 27.38
N ASN A 90 -37.90 39.29 27.17
CA ASN A 90 -39.13 39.73 27.87
C ASN A 90 -39.86 40.86 27.11
N ASP A 91 -41.19 40.69 27.05
CA ASP A 91 -42.25 41.59 26.56
C ASP A 91 -42.29 42.98 27.22
N ILE A 92 -42.63 44.04 26.45
CA ILE A 92 -43.59 45.12 26.84
C ILE A 92 -44.26 45.72 25.57
N THR A 93 -45.58 45.84 25.67
CA THR A 93 -46.65 46.42 24.83
C THR A 93 -46.42 47.70 24.00
N SER A 94 -47.01 47.80 22.79
CA SER A 94 -48.16 48.70 22.44
C SER A 94 -48.32 49.00 20.92
N ARG A 95 -49.57 48.90 20.41
CA ARG A 95 -50.29 49.75 19.40
C ARG A 95 -49.60 49.99 18.03
N ALA A 96 -50.17 49.87 16.82
CA ALA A 96 -51.49 49.73 16.17
C ALA A 96 -51.18 49.16 14.75
N GLY A 97 -52.00 48.37 14.05
CA GLY A 97 -53.27 48.73 13.43
C GLY A 97 -53.31 48.25 11.96
N GLY A 98 -54.33 47.45 11.60
CA GLY A 98 -54.87 47.19 10.25
C GLY A 98 -53.98 46.39 9.27
N GLY A 99 -54.45 45.43 8.49
CA GLY A 99 -55.77 44.90 8.21
C GLY A 99 -55.63 43.85 7.09
N TRP A 100 -56.36 42.75 7.23
CA TRP A 100 -56.68 41.78 6.17
C TRP A 100 -57.60 42.45 5.12
N PRO A 101 -57.74 41.95 3.87
CA PRO A 101 -58.42 40.69 3.51
C PRO A 101 -57.77 40.00 2.26
N GLU A 102 -58.14 38.88 1.66
CA GLU A 102 -59.04 37.73 1.84
C GLU A 102 -58.64 36.74 0.70
N GLU A 103 -58.82 35.43 0.88
CA GLU A 103 -58.99 34.50 -0.26
C GLU A 103 -60.46 34.54 -0.72
N PRO A 104 -60.85 34.12 -1.96
CA PRO A 104 -61.11 32.68 -2.18
C PRO A 104 -60.94 32.13 -3.63
N SER A 105 -60.75 30.81 -3.71
CA SER A 105 -61.38 29.84 -4.65
C SER A 105 -61.18 29.96 -6.18
N SER A 106 -60.59 28.93 -6.82
CA SER A 106 -61.32 27.92 -7.61
C SER A 106 -60.41 27.10 -8.56
N SER A 107 -60.88 25.88 -8.82
CA SER A 107 -60.37 24.80 -9.64
C SER A 107 -60.07 25.11 -11.12
N HIS A 108 -58.96 24.58 -11.66
CA HIS A 108 -58.86 23.95 -12.99
C HIS A 108 -57.47 23.31 -13.22
N GLU A 109 -57.41 22.00 -13.46
CA GLU A 109 -56.32 21.34 -14.23
C GLU A 109 -56.46 21.71 -15.73
N PRO A 110 -55.44 21.58 -16.64
CA PRO A 110 -54.33 20.60 -16.61
C PRO A 110 -52.94 21.03 -17.17
N CYS A 111 -51.98 20.10 -16.97
CA CYS A 111 -50.86 19.75 -17.87
C CYS A 111 -49.54 20.57 -17.87
N GLY A 112 -48.53 20.00 -17.18
CA GLY A 112 -47.24 19.66 -17.79
C GLY A 112 -46.11 20.70 -17.72
N VAL A 113 -45.14 20.50 -16.81
CA VAL A 113 -43.67 20.45 -17.00
C VAL A 113 -43.04 20.20 -15.63
N LYS A 114 -42.30 19.09 -15.47
CA LYS A 114 -41.52 18.81 -14.25
C LYS A 114 -40.30 19.74 -14.19
N LYS A 115 -40.25 20.60 -13.17
CA LYS A 115 -39.03 21.28 -12.69
C LYS A 115 -38.45 20.46 -11.55
N GLU A 116 -37.14 20.25 -11.58
CA GLU A 116 -36.35 19.62 -10.53
C GLU A 116 -36.24 20.57 -9.32
N GLU A 117 -36.52 20.03 -8.14
CA GLU A 117 -36.23 20.67 -6.84
C GLU A 117 -34.79 20.31 -6.41
N PRO A 118 -34.05 21.21 -5.75
CA PRO A 118 -32.74 20.92 -5.19
C PRO A 118 -32.89 20.25 -3.82
N GLU A 119 -32.49 18.99 -3.69
CA GLU A 119 -32.50 18.29 -2.40
C GLU A 119 -31.25 18.63 -1.56
N ASP A 120 -31.55 19.19 -0.39
CA ASP A 120 -30.68 19.53 0.73
C ASP A 120 -30.13 18.24 1.38
N PHE A 121 -28.81 18.07 1.40
CA PHE A 121 -28.16 16.83 1.86
C PHE A 121 -27.62 17.01 3.28
N THR A 122 -28.50 16.83 4.27
CA THR A 122 -28.10 16.63 5.68
C THR A 122 -27.52 15.23 5.87
N PHE A 123 -26.40 15.18 6.59
CA PHE A 123 -25.57 14.00 6.82
C PHE A 123 -26.22 13.02 7.81
N ASP A 124 -26.79 11.92 7.31
CA ASP A 124 -27.15 10.76 8.12
C ASP A 124 -26.08 9.65 8.02
N GLU A 125 -25.76 9.11 9.19
CA GLU A 125 -24.76 8.08 9.49
C GLU A 125 -25.01 6.76 8.70
N PRO A 126 -24.01 6.15 8.03
CA PRO A 126 -24.25 4.95 7.24
C PRO A 126 -24.34 3.70 8.13
N SER A 127 -25.53 3.11 8.17
CA SER A 127 -25.74 1.75 8.68
C SER A 127 -25.08 0.72 7.76
N LEU A 128 -24.37 -0.24 8.36
CA LEU A 128 -23.75 -1.41 7.70
C LEU A 128 -24.80 -2.21 6.91
N LYS A 129 -24.99 -1.90 5.62
CA LYS A 129 -25.84 -2.68 4.72
C LYS A 129 -25.11 -3.96 4.32
N ARG A 130 -25.52 -5.10 4.88
CA ARG A 130 -25.34 -6.42 4.24
C ARG A 130 -25.85 -6.30 2.81
N GLN A 131 -24.99 -6.47 1.81
CA GLN A 131 -25.41 -6.51 0.41
C GLN A 131 -26.37 -7.70 0.23
N LYS A 132 -27.65 -7.41 0.04
CA LYS A 132 -28.66 -8.42 -0.32
C LYS A 132 -28.44 -8.80 -1.78
N THR A 133 -28.04 -10.04 -2.01
CA THR A 133 -28.11 -10.72 -3.30
C THR A 133 -29.57 -11.07 -3.60
N SER A 134 -30.38 -10.11 -4.04
CA SER A 134 -31.75 -10.39 -4.48
C SER A 134 -31.84 -10.52 -6.01
N SER A 135 -32.41 -11.65 -6.43
CA SER A 135 -32.97 -12.03 -7.73
C SER A 135 -32.02 -12.22 -8.93
N ALA A 136 -31.50 -13.45 -9.09
CA ALA A 136 -31.18 -14.03 -10.40
C ALA A 136 -31.32 -15.56 -10.38
N THR A 137 -31.90 -16.10 -11.45
CA THR A 137 -32.28 -17.52 -11.67
C THR A 137 -31.07 -18.44 -11.93
N GLN A 138 -31.00 -19.55 -11.19
CA GLN A 138 -30.13 -20.74 -11.38
C GLN A 138 -28.61 -20.50 -11.53
N GLY A 139 -27.93 -20.16 -10.44
CA GLY A 139 -26.49 -20.40 -10.32
C GLY A 139 -26.22 -21.89 -10.10
N ARG A 140 -25.90 -22.65 -11.15
CA ARG A 140 -25.41 -24.04 -10.98
C ARG A 140 -23.94 -23.99 -10.53
N PRO A 141 -23.53 -24.78 -9.52
CA PRO A 141 -22.12 -25.10 -9.35
C PRO A 141 -21.61 -25.68 -10.66
N THR A 142 -20.51 -25.15 -11.19
CA THR A 142 -19.84 -25.75 -12.34
C THR A 142 -19.63 -27.23 -12.02
N LYS A 143 -20.20 -28.15 -12.83
CA LYS A 143 -20.09 -29.60 -12.59
C LYS A 143 -18.62 -29.96 -12.44
N LEU A 144 -18.26 -30.33 -11.23
CA LEU A 144 -16.94 -30.79 -10.82
C LEU A 144 -16.48 -31.94 -11.74
N ALA A 145 -15.55 -31.65 -12.65
CA ALA A 145 -14.68 -32.70 -13.19
C ALA A 145 -13.69 -33.05 -12.08
N ILE A 146 -14.08 -33.98 -11.20
CA ILE A 146 -13.20 -34.54 -10.18
C ILE A 146 -12.16 -35.40 -10.89
N SER A 147 -11.12 -34.76 -11.39
CA SER A 147 -9.83 -35.42 -11.62
C SER A 147 -9.11 -35.49 -10.28
N GLY A 148 -9.47 -36.47 -9.46
CA GLY A 148 -8.59 -37.19 -8.51
C GLY A 148 -7.71 -36.43 -7.50
N ARG A 149 -7.81 -35.11 -7.33
CA ARG A 149 -7.17 -34.38 -6.23
C ARG A 149 -8.21 -33.45 -5.62
N GLY A 150 -8.46 -33.63 -4.32
CA GLY A 150 -9.43 -32.82 -3.59
C GLY A 150 -9.14 -31.32 -3.77
N PHE A 151 -10.20 -30.51 -3.71
CA PHE A 151 -10.13 -29.05 -3.73
C PHE A 151 -9.36 -28.46 -2.52
N GLY A 152 -8.86 -29.31 -1.61
CA GLY A 152 -7.88 -28.98 -0.59
C GLY A 152 -6.65 -29.89 -0.69
N SER A 153 -5.52 -29.35 -1.15
CA SER A 153 -4.22 -30.02 -0.95
C SER A 153 -3.00 -29.11 -0.81
N ASP A 154 -3.15 -27.78 -0.79
CA ASP A 154 -2.01 -26.87 -0.58
C ASP A 154 -2.06 -26.16 0.80
N ILE A 155 -3.21 -26.21 1.48
CA ILE A 155 -3.48 -25.49 2.73
C ILE A 155 -3.89 -26.52 3.80
N ASN A 156 -2.96 -26.87 4.69
CA ASN A 156 -3.20 -27.81 5.79
C ASN A 156 -3.82 -27.08 7.00
N MET A 157 -5.07 -26.63 6.86
CA MET A 157 -5.86 -25.96 7.89
C MET A 157 -7.18 -26.70 8.09
N ASN A 158 -7.86 -26.50 9.23
CA ASN A 158 -9.08 -27.25 9.59
C ASN A 158 -10.38 -26.60 9.11
N TRP A 159 -10.30 -25.38 8.60
CA TRP A 159 -11.43 -24.67 7.99
C TRP A 159 -11.46 -24.90 6.48
N ASP A 160 -12.66 -24.85 5.91
CA ASP A 160 -12.83 -24.78 4.47
C ASP A 160 -12.52 -23.37 3.98
N LEU A 161 -11.61 -23.27 3.00
CA LEU A 161 -11.21 -22.01 2.37
C LEU A 161 -12.42 -21.27 1.80
N ILE A 162 -13.34 -21.99 1.16
CA ILE A 162 -14.48 -21.39 0.48
C ILE A 162 -15.47 -20.83 1.50
N GLN A 163 -15.76 -21.58 2.56
CA GLN A 163 -16.63 -21.11 3.64
C GLN A 163 -16.02 -19.91 4.38
N LEU A 164 -14.72 -19.95 4.70
CA LEU A 164 -14.06 -18.83 5.38
C LEU A 164 -14.03 -17.56 4.50
N LEU A 165 -13.80 -17.72 3.20
CA LEU A 165 -13.85 -16.62 2.24
C LEU A 165 -15.25 -16.01 2.15
N SER A 166 -16.29 -16.86 2.10
CA SER A 166 -17.70 -16.45 2.13
C SER A 166 -18.05 -15.68 3.41
N ASP A 167 -17.68 -16.20 4.58
CA ASP A 167 -17.96 -15.56 5.88
C ASP A 167 -17.34 -14.14 5.97
N ARG A 168 -16.14 -13.94 5.40
CA ARG A 168 -15.41 -12.66 5.45
C ARG A 168 -15.85 -11.64 4.44
N THR A 169 -16.22 -12.10 3.24
CA THR A 169 -16.59 -11.22 2.12
C THR A 169 -18.10 -10.97 2.06
N GLY A 170 -18.91 -11.81 2.72
CA GLY A 170 -20.36 -11.81 2.59
C GLY A 170 -20.86 -12.34 1.24
N VAL A 171 -19.97 -12.92 0.42
CA VAL A 171 -20.28 -13.46 -0.91
C VAL A 171 -20.69 -14.92 -0.80
N GLU A 172 -21.64 -15.36 -1.63
CA GLU A 172 -22.15 -16.74 -1.63
C GLU A 172 -21.02 -17.79 -1.85
N PRO A 173 -21.02 -18.93 -1.13
CA PRO A 173 -19.95 -19.93 -1.23
C PRO A 173 -19.68 -20.46 -2.64
N TRP A 174 -20.73 -20.67 -3.44
CA TRP A 174 -20.59 -21.16 -4.83
C TRP A 174 -19.90 -20.13 -5.74
N VAL A 175 -20.10 -18.84 -5.48
CA VAL A 175 -19.44 -17.74 -6.19
C VAL A 175 -17.97 -17.68 -5.80
N CYS A 176 -17.68 -17.75 -4.49
CA CYS A 176 -16.31 -17.84 -3.97
C CYS A 176 -15.54 -19.01 -4.59
N LEU A 177 -16.15 -20.20 -4.70
CA LEU A 177 -15.55 -21.37 -5.35
C LEU A 177 -15.15 -21.09 -6.81
N ASN A 178 -16.07 -20.51 -7.59
CA ASN A 178 -15.81 -20.17 -8.99
C ASN A 178 -14.72 -19.11 -9.12
N ILE A 179 -14.73 -18.07 -8.27
CA ILE A 179 -13.71 -17.02 -8.25
C ILE A 179 -12.32 -17.61 -7.95
N VAL A 180 -12.21 -18.46 -6.93
CA VAL A 180 -10.96 -19.15 -6.57
C VAL A 180 -10.44 -19.99 -7.74
N GLN A 181 -11.33 -20.74 -8.41
CA GLN A 181 -10.96 -21.51 -9.60
C GLN A 181 -10.47 -20.60 -10.73
N LEU A 182 -11.18 -19.51 -11.01
CA LEU A 182 -10.81 -18.57 -12.06
C LEU A 182 -9.43 -17.94 -11.81
N PHE A 183 -9.12 -17.57 -10.57
CA PHE A 183 -7.78 -17.07 -10.21
C PHE A 183 -6.71 -18.16 -10.29
N ARG A 184 -7.02 -19.40 -9.90
CA ARG A 184 -6.10 -20.54 -10.05
C ARG A 184 -5.78 -20.84 -11.51
N GLU A 185 -6.72 -20.61 -12.41
CA GLU A 185 -6.54 -20.67 -13.85
C GLU A 185 -5.82 -19.43 -14.43
N GLU A 186 -5.31 -18.53 -13.59
CA GLU A 186 -4.62 -17.29 -13.98
C GLU A 186 -5.51 -16.34 -14.81
N ASN A 187 -6.83 -16.33 -14.56
CA ASN A 187 -7.71 -15.33 -15.14
C ASN A 187 -7.56 -14.00 -14.40
N THR A 188 -7.49 -12.92 -15.17
CA THR A 188 -7.41 -11.55 -14.67
C THR A 188 -8.79 -11.04 -14.28
N ILE A 189 -8.87 -10.12 -13.31
CA ILE A 189 -10.15 -9.52 -12.88
C ILE A 189 -10.95 -8.96 -14.07
N PRO A 190 -10.38 -8.16 -15.00
CA PRO A 190 -11.17 -7.63 -16.11
C PRO A 190 -11.72 -8.73 -17.02
N PHE A 191 -10.97 -9.82 -17.23
CA PHE A 191 -11.42 -10.97 -18.01
C PHE A 191 -12.59 -11.68 -17.32
N ILE A 192 -12.47 -11.93 -16.02
CA ILE A 192 -13.51 -12.57 -15.20
C ILE A 192 -14.80 -11.74 -15.23
N VAL A 193 -14.70 -10.45 -14.90
CA VAL A 193 -15.84 -9.52 -14.83
C VAL A 193 -16.49 -9.30 -16.19
N ARG A 194 -15.78 -9.47 -17.31
CA ARG A 194 -16.38 -9.31 -18.65
C ARG A 194 -16.94 -10.60 -19.22
N TYR A 195 -16.17 -11.69 -19.18
CA TYR A 195 -16.44 -12.92 -19.94
C TYR A 195 -16.87 -14.11 -19.07
N ARG A 196 -16.89 -13.95 -17.74
CA ARG A 196 -17.31 -14.99 -16.78
C ARG A 196 -18.35 -14.45 -15.78
N LYS A 197 -19.10 -13.41 -16.16
CA LYS A 197 -20.11 -12.72 -15.33
C LYS A 197 -21.08 -13.67 -14.63
N GLU A 198 -21.58 -14.67 -15.36
CA GLU A 198 -22.53 -15.65 -14.82
C GLU A 198 -21.90 -16.51 -13.72
N MET A 199 -20.62 -16.87 -13.84
CA MET A 199 -19.90 -17.67 -12.84
C MET A 199 -19.65 -16.90 -11.54
N ILE A 200 -19.59 -15.58 -11.62
CA ILE A 200 -19.34 -14.69 -10.47
C ILE A 200 -20.60 -13.97 -9.99
N ASN A 201 -21.80 -14.41 -10.39
CA ASN A 201 -23.06 -13.77 -10.04
C ASN A 201 -23.10 -12.26 -10.37
N HIS A 202 -22.55 -11.87 -11.52
CA HIS A 202 -22.52 -10.48 -12.01
C HIS A 202 -21.84 -9.47 -11.07
N MET A 203 -20.93 -9.92 -10.21
CA MET A 203 -20.10 -9.03 -9.39
C MET A 203 -19.30 -8.05 -10.27
N ASP A 204 -19.13 -6.84 -9.76
CA ASP A 204 -18.23 -5.84 -10.36
C ASP A 204 -16.76 -6.14 -10.01
N ALA A 205 -15.85 -5.38 -10.61
CA ALA A 205 -14.42 -5.62 -10.43
C ALA A 205 -13.93 -5.28 -9.03
N ASP A 206 -14.55 -4.30 -8.36
CA ASP A 206 -14.18 -3.92 -6.99
C ASP A 206 -14.54 -5.05 -6.02
N ALA A 207 -15.73 -5.62 -6.14
CA ALA A 207 -16.14 -6.76 -5.32
C ALA A 207 -15.29 -8.01 -5.59
N VAL A 208 -14.93 -8.29 -6.84
CA VAL A 208 -14.01 -9.40 -7.17
C VAL A 208 -12.60 -9.15 -6.61
N ARG A 209 -12.14 -7.90 -6.59
CA ARG A 209 -10.85 -7.50 -6.01
C ARG A 209 -10.84 -7.63 -4.50
N ASP A 210 -11.93 -7.27 -3.82
CA ASP A 210 -12.09 -7.48 -2.38
C ASP A 210 -12.01 -8.97 -2.03
N VAL A 211 -12.67 -9.83 -2.82
CA VAL A 211 -12.56 -11.29 -2.66
C VAL A 211 -11.12 -11.77 -2.89
N GLN A 212 -10.42 -11.23 -3.90
CA GLN A 212 -9.00 -11.57 -4.14
C GLN A 212 -8.11 -11.20 -2.96
N LEU A 213 -8.27 -9.99 -2.40
CA LEU A 213 -7.48 -9.52 -1.26
C LEU A 213 -7.69 -10.43 -0.03
N VAL A 214 -8.94 -10.75 0.28
CA VAL A 214 -9.25 -11.66 1.40
C VAL A 214 -8.70 -13.07 1.14
N LEU A 215 -8.75 -13.55 -0.11
CA LEU A 215 -8.15 -14.84 -0.48
C LEU A 215 -6.63 -14.84 -0.27
N GLU A 216 -5.94 -13.78 -0.67
CA GLU A 216 -4.51 -13.60 -0.46
C GLU A 216 -4.14 -13.54 1.03
N GLU A 217 -4.94 -12.84 1.85
CA GLU A 217 -4.80 -12.82 3.31
C GLU A 217 -4.94 -14.22 3.93
N ILE A 218 -5.94 -14.99 3.50
CA ILE A 218 -6.17 -16.37 3.99
C ILE A 218 -5.00 -17.28 3.59
N HIS A 219 -4.48 -17.16 2.36
CA HIS A 219 -3.30 -17.89 1.91
C HIS A 219 -2.05 -17.52 2.72
N ALA A 220 -1.83 -16.22 2.98
CA ALA A 220 -0.71 -15.74 3.78
C ALA A 220 -0.79 -16.27 5.21
N LEU A 221 -1.99 -16.27 5.81
CA LEU A 221 -2.27 -16.86 7.11
C LEU A 221 -1.89 -18.34 7.15
N ALA A 222 -2.40 -19.14 6.21
CA ALA A 222 -2.12 -20.57 6.18
C ALA A 222 -0.62 -20.88 6.07
N LYS A 223 0.10 -20.14 5.21
CA LYS A 223 1.55 -20.27 5.05
C LYS A 223 2.30 -19.93 6.35
N LYS A 224 1.88 -18.88 7.05
CA LYS A 224 2.43 -18.49 8.35
C LYS A 224 2.16 -19.55 9.41
N ALA A 225 0.94 -20.08 9.47
CA ALA A 225 0.55 -21.13 10.42
C ALA A 225 1.37 -22.41 10.22
N GLN A 226 1.58 -22.82 8.96
CA GLN A 226 2.41 -23.96 8.62
C GLN A 226 3.87 -23.76 9.06
N THR A 227 4.41 -22.56 8.85
CA THR A 227 5.79 -22.20 9.27
C THR A 227 5.94 -22.27 10.79
N VAL A 228 4.98 -21.74 11.54
CA VAL A 228 4.95 -21.78 13.02
C VAL A 228 4.82 -23.21 13.53
N SER A 229 3.92 -24.01 12.96
CA SER A 229 3.74 -25.42 13.31
C SER A 229 5.03 -26.22 13.09
N GLN A 230 5.71 -26.03 11.96
CA GLN A 230 7.01 -26.67 11.69
C GLN A 230 8.10 -26.25 12.68
N ALA A 231 8.12 -24.98 13.11
CA ALA A 231 9.06 -24.50 14.11
C ALA A 231 8.82 -25.17 15.47
N LEU A 232 7.57 -25.21 15.94
CA LEU A 232 7.20 -25.86 17.20
C LEU A 232 7.45 -27.37 17.20
N LYS A 233 7.26 -28.02 16.05
CA LYS A 233 7.59 -29.44 15.86
C LYS A 233 9.08 -29.72 16.03
N LYS A 234 9.94 -28.86 15.48
CA LYS A 234 11.40 -28.97 15.65
C LYS A 234 11.84 -28.79 17.12
N GLU A 235 11.07 -28.03 17.90
CA GLU A 235 11.37 -27.78 19.32
C GLU A 235 10.75 -28.82 20.27
N GLY A 236 9.93 -29.74 19.76
CA GLY A 236 9.24 -30.75 20.56
C GLY A 236 8.13 -30.20 21.45
N LEU A 237 7.68 -28.95 21.22
CA LEU A 237 6.61 -28.29 21.98
C LEU A 237 5.23 -28.43 21.31
N LEU A 238 5.18 -29.04 20.12
CA LEU A 238 3.94 -29.22 19.38
C LEU A 238 3.12 -30.36 19.99
N SER A 239 2.11 -30.00 20.79
CA SER A 239 1.05 -30.93 21.19
C SER A 239 0.01 -31.07 20.09
N SER A 240 -0.76 -32.18 20.11
CA SER A 240 -1.89 -32.37 19.19
C SER A 240 -2.90 -31.21 19.27
N ASP A 241 -3.19 -30.73 20.48
CA ASP A 241 -4.13 -29.64 20.70
C ASP A 241 -3.61 -28.30 20.17
N LEU A 242 -2.31 -28.04 20.31
CA LEU A 242 -1.67 -26.83 19.78
C LEU A 242 -1.61 -26.87 18.25
N GLU A 243 -1.32 -28.03 17.66
CA GLU A 243 -1.40 -28.22 16.22
C GLU A 243 -2.83 -27.98 15.71
N GLN A 244 -3.84 -28.48 16.42
CA GLN A 244 -5.25 -28.22 16.13
C GLN A 244 -5.58 -26.72 16.23
N ALA A 245 -5.15 -26.05 17.29
CA ALA A 245 -5.38 -24.62 17.53
C ALA A 245 -4.76 -23.76 16.41
N LEU A 246 -3.52 -24.04 16.01
CA LEU A 246 -2.85 -23.35 14.90
C LEU A 246 -3.59 -23.57 13.57
N LYS A 247 -4.09 -24.78 13.31
CA LYS A 247 -4.89 -25.10 12.11
C LYS A 247 -6.29 -24.50 12.12
N ASN A 248 -6.81 -24.17 13.29
CA ASN A 248 -8.13 -23.55 13.46
C ASN A 248 -8.10 -22.02 13.35
N CYS A 249 -6.92 -21.39 13.47
CA CYS A 249 -6.76 -19.93 13.39
C CYS A 249 -7.32 -19.41 12.07
N ARG A 250 -8.28 -18.49 12.15
CA ARG A 250 -8.94 -17.87 11.01
C ARG A 250 -8.31 -16.53 10.65
N THR A 251 -7.67 -15.82 11.58
CA THR A 251 -7.01 -14.51 11.36
C THR A 251 -5.50 -14.56 11.65
N ALA A 252 -4.74 -13.61 11.08
CA ALA A 252 -3.30 -13.47 11.34
C ALA A 252 -3.01 -13.13 12.80
N ASP A 253 -3.91 -12.36 13.41
CA ASP A 253 -3.83 -11.99 14.81
C ASP A 253 -4.06 -13.22 15.69
N GLU A 254 -5.13 -14.00 15.47
CA GLU A 254 -5.35 -15.26 16.21
C GLU A 254 -4.12 -16.18 16.17
N LEU A 255 -3.47 -16.29 15.02
CA LEU A 255 -2.26 -17.10 14.88
C LEU A 255 -1.10 -16.56 15.73
N ASP A 256 -0.88 -15.25 15.72
CA ASP A 256 0.15 -14.62 16.55
C ASP A 256 -0.15 -14.76 18.05
N HIS A 257 -1.43 -14.72 18.45
CA HIS A 257 -1.88 -14.96 19.81
C HIS A 257 -1.62 -16.40 20.26
N VAL A 258 -2.01 -17.41 19.47
CA VAL A 258 -1.76 -18.83 19.78
C VAL A 258 -0.27 -19.11 19.88
N TYR A 259 0.56 -18.45 19.07
CA TYR A 259 2.00 -18.61 19.07
C TYR A 259 2.72 -17.83 20.19
N ALA A 260 2.13 -16.77 20.74
CA ALA A 260 2.78 -15.87 21.69
C ALA A 260 3.38 -16.57 22.94
N PRO A 261 2.70 -17.53 23.60
CA PRO A 261 3.24 -18.22 24.79
C PRO A 261 4.47 -19.09 24.52
N TYR A 262 4.63 -19.54 23.27
CA TYR A 262 5.69 -20.45 22.86
C TYR A 262 6.90 -19.71 22.29
N LYS A 263 6.82 -18.40 22.11
CA LYS A 263 8.00 -17.56 21.90
C LYS A 263 8.88 -17.66 23.16
N LYS A 264 10.06 -18.27 23.03
CA LYS A 264 10.95 -18.58 24.16
C LYS A 264 11.29 -17.35 25.02
N GLY A 265 10.89 -17.38 26.30
CA GLY A 265 11.30 -16.46 27.40
C GLY A 265 12.23 -17.12 28.46
N SER A 266 12.83 -16.33 29.37
CA SER A 266 13.92 -16.74 30.31
C SER A 266 13.48 -17.67 31.47
N LYS A 267 14.33 -18.64 31.88
CA LYS A 267 14.04 -19.74 32.84
C LYS A 267 13.76 -19.34 34.31
N LEU A 268 13.85 -18.07 34.71
CA LEU A 268 13.86 -17.61 36.11
C LEU A 268 12.58 -16.88 36.59
N SER A 269 11.53 -16.77 35.77
CA SER A 269 10.36 -15.91 36.05
C SER A 269 9.55 -16.33 37.29
N LYS A 270 9.15 -15.34 38.12
CA LYS A 270 8.29 -15.52 39.31
C LYS A 270 6.91 -16.10 38.95
N ALA A 271 6.34 -15.68 37.81
CA ALA A 271 5.09 -16.22 37.29
C ALA A 271 5.17 -17.72 37.01
N ARG A 272 6.32 -18.21 36.52
CA ARG A 272 6.52 -19.64 36.26
C ARG A 272 6.57 -20.46 37.56
N ARG A 273 7.11 -19.90 38.66
CA ARG A 273 7.08 -20.54 39.99
C ARG A 273 5.67 -20.54 40.57
N ALA A 274 4.94 -19.42 40.45
CA ALA A 274 3.55 -19.34 40.87
C ALA A 274 2.64 -20.34 40.12
N LYS A 275 2.88 -20.55 38.82
CA LYS A 275 2.22 -21.61 38.03
C LYS A 275 2.56 -23.01 38.54
N GLN A 276 3.82 -23.27 38.91
CA GLN A 276 4.24 -24.55 39.51
C GLN A 276 3.62 -24.82 40.88
N LEU A 277 3.29 -23.77 41.63
CA LEU A 277 2.56 -23.84 42.90
C LEU A 277 1.04 -24.05 42.71
N GLY A 278 0.55 -24.08 41.46
CA GLY A 278 -0.86 -24.34 41.14
C GLY A 278 -1.77 -23.13 41.22
N LEU A 279 -1.24 -21.90 41.25
CA LEU A 279 -2.04 -20.66 41.33
C LEU A 279 -2.63 -20.21 39.98
N GLU A 280 -2.42 -20.96 38.91
CA GLU A 280 -2.87 -20.60 37.56
C GLU A 280 -4.40 -20.61 37.41
N SER A 281 -5.08 -21.57 38.03
CA SER A 281 -6.54 -21.66 38.05
C SER A 281 -7.18 -20.53 38.85
N ALA A 282 -6.55 -20.08 39.95
CA ALA A 282 -6.98 -18.89 40.67
C ALA A 282 -6.84 -17.61 39.82
N ALA A 283 -5.75 -17.48 39.06
CA ALA A 283 -5.55 -16.35 38.15
C ALA A 283 -6.56 -16.33 36.99
N GLN A 284 -6.84 -17.49 36.39
CA GLN A 284 -7.86 -17.62 35.34
C GLN A 284 -9.26 -17.33 35.86
N ALA A 285 -9.59 -17.81 37.07
CA ALA A 285 -10.88 -17.54 37.70
C ALA A 285 -11.09 -16.05 37.99
N LEU A 286 -10.04 -15.30 38.36
CA LEU A 286 -10.13 -13.84 38.51
C LEU A 286 -10.41 -13.11 37.19
N LEU A 287 -9.83 -13.57 36.08
CA LEU A 287 -10.08 -12.97 34.75
C LEU A 287 -11.50 -13.25 34.24
N GLN A 288 -12.06 -14.40 34.61
CA GLN A 288 -13.36 -14.87 34.10
C GLN A 288 -14.54 -14.50 35.01
N SER A 289 -14.34 -14.44 36.34
CA SER A 289 -15.42 -14.22 37.31
C SER A 289 -14.90 -13.54 38.59
N PRO A 290 -14.77 -12.20 38.59
CA PRO A 290 -14.12 -11.47 39.68
C PRO A 290 -14.85 -11.52 41.03
N HIS A 291 -16.17 -11.75 41.02
CA HIS A 291 -17.04 -11.57 42.19
C HIS A 291 -17.23 -12.82 43.06
N THR A 292 -16.67 -13.96 42.65
CA THR A 292 -16.93 -15.27 43.28
C THR A 292 -15.69 -15.94 43.87
N LEU A 293 -14.51 -15.34 43.75
CA LEU A 293 -13.26 -15.99 44.15
C LEU A 293 -12.83 -15.61 45.57
N ASP A 294 -12.78 -16.61 46.46
CA ASP A 294 -12.07 -16.49 47.74
C ASP A 294 -10.65 -17.05 47.62
N LEU A 295 -9.67 -16.14 47.63
CA LEU A 295 -8.24 -16.51 47.58
C LEU A 295 -7.77 -17.24 48.86
N ARG A 296 -8.54 -17.20 49.96
CA ARG A 296 -8.22 -17.92 51.20
C ARG A 296 -8.22 -19.43 51.01
N ALA A 297 -9.02 -19.93 50.06
CA ALA A 297 -9.10 -21.35 49.74
C ALA A 297 -7.77 -21.94 49.17
N TRP A 298 -6.85 -21.07 48.74
CA TRP A 298 -5.59 -21.45 48.11
C TRP A 298 -4.39 -21.39 49.08
N VAL A 299 -4.64 -20.99 50.33
CA VAL A 299 -3.61 -20.91 51.38
C VAL A 299 -3.32 -22.30 51.93
N LYS A 300 -2.06 -22.72 51.84
CA LYS A 300 -1.56 -23.99 52.38
C LYS A 300 -0.46 -23.70 53.40
N PRO A 301 -0.79 -23.70 54.71
CA PRO A 301 0.19 -23.47 55.77
C PRO A 301 1.34 -24.48 55.66
N GLY A 302 2.58 -24.00 55.59
CA GLY A 302 3.79 -24.84 55.52
C GLY A 302 4.36 -25.09 54.12
N THR A 303 3.76 -24.53 53.06
CA THR A 303 4.34 -24.54 51.70
C THR A 303 4.88 -23.16 51.36
N GLU A 304 6.17 -23.06 51.04
CA GLU A 304 6.81 -21.79 50.67
C GLU A 304 6.16 -21.21 49.40
N GLY A 305 5.56 -20.01 49.51
CA GLY A 305 4.83 -19.34 48.42
C GLY A 305 3.32 -19.53 48.41
N LEU A 306 2.76 -20.28 49.37
CA LEU A 306 1.32 -20.45 49.60
C LEU A 306 0.94 -20.35 51.08
N SER A 307 1.87 -19.96 51.96
CA SER A 307 1.69 -20.04 53.40
C SER A 307 0.75 -18.97 53.95
N THR A 308 0.58 -17.87 53.21
CA THR A 308 -0.29 -16.75 53.58
C THR A 308 -1.19 -16.34 52.41
N LEU A 309 -2.29 -15.65 52.72
CA LEU A 309 -3.17 -15.07 51.71
C LEU A 309 -2.43 -14.08 50.80
N GLU A 310 -1.47 -13.35 51.37
CA GLU A 310 -0.65 -12.39 50.63
C GLU A 310 0.28 -13.08 49.62
N GLU A 311 0.88 -14.20 49.99
CA GLU A 311 1.72 -15.00 49.08
C GLU A 311 0.91 -15.55 47.90
N VAL A 312 -0.30 -16.05 48.17
CA VAL A 312 -1.25 -16.51 47.16
C VAL A 312 -1.65 -15.37 46.23
N SER A 313 -2.08 -14.23 46.78
CA SER A 313 -2.48 -13.06 46.00
C SER A 313 -1.34 -12.56 45.12
N THR A 314 -0.13 -12.48 45.68
CA THR A 314 1.07 -12.07 44.95
C THR A 314 1.40 -13.06 43.83
N GLY A 315 1.29 -14.37 44.10
CA GLY A 315 1.52 -15.39 43.07
C GLY A 315 0.52 -15.30 41.92
N VAL A 316 -0.76 -15.05 42.23
CA VAL A 316 -1.81 -14.82 41.23
C VAL A 316 -1.58 -13.54 40.43
N GLU A 317 -1.23 -12.44 41.09
CA GLU A 317 -0.88 -11.17 40.45
C GLU A 317 0.30 -11.34 39.47
N GLN A 318 1.34 -12.09 39.86
CA GLN A 318 2.49 -12.36 39.00
C GLN A 318 2.11 -13.17 37.75
N ILE A 319 1.11 -14.06 37.85
CA ILE A 319 0.58 -14.81 36.71
C ILE A 319 -0.19 -13.89 35.77
N LEU A 320 -1.06 -13.04 36.31
CA LEU A 320 -1.83 -12.07 35.53
C LEU A 320 -0.90 -11.05 34.83
N ALA A 321 0.11 -10.55 35.54
CA ALA A 321 1.12 -9.66 34.97
C ALA A 321 1.91 -10.34 33.84
N ASP A 322 2.26 -11.62 33.97
CA ASP A 322 2.95 -12.39 32.90
C ASP A 322 2.05 -12.68 31.70
N MET A 323 0.73 -12.80 31.91
CA MET A 323 -0.26 -12.91 30.83
C MET A 323 -0.40 -11.59 30.06
N ILE A 324 -0.59 -10.47 30.76
CA ILE A 324 -0.71 -9.13 30.16
C ILE A 324 0.61 -8.71 29.50
N ALA A 325 1.76 -9.00 30.10
CA ALA A 325 3.08 -8.65 29.55
C ALA A 325 3.48 -9.49 28.31
N LYS A 326 2.72 -10.54 27.98
CA LYS A 326 2.92 -11.36 26.76
C LYS A 326 1.80 -11.18 25.75
N ASP A 327 0.79 -10.41 26.11
CA ASP A 327 -0.28 -10.02 25.21
C ASP A 327 0.29 -9.14 24.08
N GLY A 328 0.04 -9.56 22.84
CA GLY A 328 0.69 -9.00 21.67
C GLY A 328 0.26 -7.56 21.38
N GLU A 329 -1.01 -7.27 21.64
CA GLU A 329 -1.61 -5.95 21.44
C GLU A 329 -1.10 -4.96 22.49
N THR A 330 -1.07 -5.39 23.76
CA THR A 330 -0.51 -4.62 24.88
C THR A 330 0.95 -4.20 24.62
N LEU A 331 1.80 -5.13 24.18
CA LEU A 331 3.24 -4.84 23.98
C LEU A 331 3.52 -3.89 22.82
N THR A 332 2.76 -4.00 21.74
CA THR A 332 2.93 -3.16 20.55
C THR A 332 2.55 -1.72 20.89
N TYR A 333 1.56 -1.53 21.74
CA TYR A 333 1.14 -0.20 22.13
C TYR A 333 2.19 0.52 22.99
N ILE A 334 2.64 -0.13 24.07
CA ILE A 334 3.51 0.51 25.07
C ILE A 334 4.78 1.06 24.42
N ARG A 335 5.32 0.37 23.40
CA ARG A 335 6.50 0.82 22.65
C ARG A 335 6.26 2.15 21.93
N SER A 336 5.15 2.28 21.23
CA SER A 336 4.79 3.52 20.53
C SER A 336 4.62 4.72 21.48
N LEU A 337 4.26 4.48 22.73
CA LEU A 337 4.11 5.53 23.72
C LEU A 337 5.41 5.92 24.39
N CYS A 338 6.28 4.95 24.65
CA CYS A 338 7.63 5.20 25.11
C CYS A 338 8.39 6.04 24.07
N ASP A 339 8.28 5.73 22.78
CA ASP A 339 8.95 6.49 21.72
C ASP A 339 8.40 7.93 21.59
N ASN A 340 7.12 8.17 21.85
CA ASN A 340 6.54 9.51 21.76
C ASN A 340 6.64 10.32 23.07
N SER A 341 7.39 9.81 24.05
CA SER A 341 7.56 10.45 25.35
C SER A 341 9.03 10.73 25.63
N MET A 342 9.27 11.71 26.49
CA MET A 342 10.62 12.04 26.92
C MET A 342 11.10 11.03 27.96
N VAL A 343 11.45 9.82 27.48
CA VAL A 343 12.06 8.78 28.31
C VAL A 343 13.50 9.19 28.61
N MET A 344 13.79 9.32 29.90
CA MET A 344 15.09 9.82 30.35
C MET A 344 15.98 8.65 30.76
N LEU A 345 17.18 8.60 30.17
CA LEU A 345 18.28 7.77 30.60
C LEU A 345 19.09 8.51 31.64
N GLN A 346 19.36 7.87 32.77
CA GLN A 346 20.18 8.39 33.85
C GLN A 346 21.31 7.41 34.15
N SER A 347 22.56 7.87 34.02
CA SER A 347 23.77 7.14 34.37
C SER A 347 24.35 7.69 35.67
N SER A 348 24.69 6.78 36.57
CA SER A 348 25.27 7.09 37.88
C SER A 348 26.47 6.18 38.16
N VAL A 349 27.37 6.57 39.08
CA VAL A 349 28.47 5.67 39.49
C VAL A 349 27.91 4.44 40.19
N SER A 350 28.39 3.26 39.78
CA SER A 350 27.98 2.01 40.39
C SER A 350 28.45 1.91 41.85
N LYS A 351 27.64 1.23 42.68
CA LYS A 351 27.98 0.97 44.08
C LYS A 351 29.26 0.14 44.25
N THR A 352 29.63 -0.66 43.25
CA THR A 352 30.86 -1.47 43.23
C THR A 352 32.10 -0.63 42.98
N ALA A 353 32.06 0.30 42.03
CA ALA A 353 33.18 1.20 41.75
C ALA A 353 33.42 2.21 42.89
N LEU A 354 32.36 2.65 43.58
CA LEU A 354 32.46 3.50 44.77
C LEU A 354 33.18 2.80 45.94
N LYS A 355 32.94 1.50 46.13
CA LYS A 355 33.61 0.69 47.18
C LYS A 355 35.07 0.40 46.84
N GLU A 356 35.37 0.07 45.59
CA GLU A 356 36.75 -0.14 45.09
C GLU A 356 37.60 1.15 45.22
N ARG A 357 37.00 2.33 44.99
CA ARG A 357 37.65 3.64 45.19
C ARG A 357 37.93 3.96 46.67
N GLN A 358 37.03 3.56 47.57
CA GLN A 358 37.20 3.74 49.03
C GLN A 358 38.27 2.81 49.61
N GLN A 359 38.41 1.59 49.10
CA GLN A 359 39.47 0.65 49.51
C GLN A 359 40.86 1.10 49.04
N GLN A 360 40.97 1.70 47.84
CA GLN A 360 42.24 2.21 47.32
C GLN A 360 42.74 3.50 48.01
N GLN A 361 41.86 4.29 48.63
CA GLN A 361 42.28 5.43 49.47
C GLN A 361 42.81 4.99 50.85
N GLN A 362 42.57 3.75 51.26
CA GLN A 362 43.06 3.19 52.52
C GLN A 362 44.38 2.40 52.39
N GLU A 363 44.76 1.94 51.19
CA GLU A 363 46.02 1.24 50.93
C GLU A 363 46.98 2.10 50.08
N GLN A 364 47.80 2.94 50.73
CA GLN A 364 49.00 3.46 50.09
C GLN A 364 50.07 2.37 50.09
N GLY A 365 50.25 1.71 48.94
CA GLY A 365 51.45 0.94 48.63
C GLY A 365 51.21 -0.54 48.37
N GLY A 366 51.23 -0.93 47.09
CA GLY A 366 51.65 -2.27 46.71
C GLY A 366 50.76 -3.02 45.71
N HIS A 367 51.25 -3.07 44.48
CA HIS A 367 51.05 -4.10 43.45
C HIS A 367 49.82 -4.08 42.52
N GLN A 368 50.16 -4.29 41.24
CA GLN A 368 49.44 -3.89 40.05
C GLN A 368 48.36 -4.90 39.62
N GLY A 369 47.10 -4.57 39.89
CA GLY A 369 46.04 -4.75 38.91
C GLY A 369 45.77 -3.39 38.26
N LYS A 370 45.70 -3.29 36.92
CA LYS A 370 45.35 -2.02 36.26
C LYS A 370 44.08 -1.46 36.92
N PRO A 371 44.12 -0.30 37.59
CA PRO A 371 42.94 0.26 38.24
C PRO A 371 41.88 0.47 37.15
N LYS A 372 40.62 0.11 37.45
CA LYS A 372 39.51 0.54 36.60
C LYS A 372 39.53 2.06 36.62
N ASP A 373 39.86 2.63 35.48
CA ASP A 373 40.11 4.05 35.34
C ASP A 373 38.76 4.79 35.36
N ILE A 374 38.24 5.05 36.57
CA ILE A 374 36.94 5.69 36.79
C ILE A 374 36.93 7.09 36.16
N ASP A 375 38.10 7.76 36.16
CA ASP A 375 38.27 9.09 35.62
C ASP A 375 38.01 9.14 34.11
N LYS A 376 38.20 8.04 33.37
CA LYS A 376 37.84 7.93 31.93
C LYS A 376 36.34 8.07 31.65
N PHE A 377 35.48 7.83 32.66
CA PHE A 377 34.03 7.90 32.53
C PHE A 377 33.42 9.06 33.33
N HIS A 378 34.26 10.00 33.81
CA HIS A 378 33.84 11.13 34.65
C HIS A 378 32.65 11.91 34.05
N LEU A 379 32.62 12.10 32.73
CA LEU A 379 31.54 12.77 32.00
C LEU A 379 30.17 12.06 32.07
N TYR A 380 30.15 10.78 32.46
CA TYR A 380 28.96 9.94 32.50
C TYR A 380 28.60 9.44 33.91
N CYS A 381 29.29 9.96 34.94
CA CYS A 381 29.08 9.62 36.35
C CYS A 381 27.79 10.21 36.94
N ASP A 382 27.28 11.30 36.37
CA ASP A 382 25.97 11.90 36.67
C ASP A 382 25.36 12.48 35.37
N PHE A 383 25.08 11.58 34.43
CA PHE A 383 24.62 11.95 33.10
C PHE A 383 23.16 11.60 32.93
N THR A 384 22.34 12.60 32.61
CA THR A 384 20.92 12.44 32.33
C THR A 384 20.61 12.96 30.94
N CYS A 385 20.03 12.12 30.09
CA CYS A 385 19.66 12.51 28.73
C CYS A 385 18.38 11.83 28.28
N ASN A 386 17.67 12.44 27.34
CA ASN A 386 16.60 11.73 26.64
C ASN A 386 17.21 10.63 25.76
N ILE A 387 16.63 9.43 25.78
CA ILE A 387 17.06 8.27 24.98
C ILE A 387 17.11 8.57 23.48
N GLN A 388 16.26 9.48 22.99
CA GLN A 388 16.22 9.86 21.58
C GLN A 388 17.32 10.85 21.18
N ARG A 389 17.90 11.57 22.15
CA ARG A 389 18.88 12.64 21.91
C ARG A 389 20.30 12.26 22.29
N ILE A 390 20.47 11.08 22.89
CA ILE A 390 21.77 10.53 23.21
C ILE A 390 22.55 10.28 21.91
N GLN A 391 23.80 10.71 21.87
CA GLN A 391 24.64 10.50 20.69
C GLN A 391 25.19 9.08 20.67
N HIS A 392 25.37 8.50 19.48
CA HIS A 392 25.89 7.14 19.29
C HIS A 392 27.17 6.87 20.12
N HIS A 393 28.10 7.83 20.15
CA HIS A 393 29.34 7.71 20.93
C HIS A 393 29.11 7.75 22.45
N GLN A 394 28.11 8.49 22.93
CA GLN A 394 27.70 8.53 24.34
C GLN A 394 27.08 7.20 24.76
N THR A 395 26.20 6.62 23.92
CA THR A 395 25.63 5.29 24.13
C THR A 395 26.72 4.23 24.25
N LEU A 396 27.71 4.24 23.35
CA LEU A 396 28.85 3.31 23.40
C LEU A 396 29.72 3.51 24.65
N ALA A 397 29.96 4.76 25.06
CA ALA A 397 30.73 5.07 26.27
C ALA A 397 30.01 4.61 27.55
N ILE A 398 28.70 4.84 27.64
CA ILE A 398 27.87 4.43 28.77
C ILE A 398 27.77 2.91 28.85
N ASN A 399 27.50 2.23 27.72
CA ASN A 399 27.47 0.76 27.67
C ASN A 399 28.84 0.15 28.04
N ARG A 400 29.95 0.78 27.64
CA ARG A 400 31.30 0.38 28.06
C ARG A 400 31.51 0.57 29.56
N GLY A 401 31.07 1.69 30.13
CA GLY A 401 31.15 1.98 31.55
C GLY A 401 30.30 1.04 32.40
N GLU A 402 29.12 0.65 31.92
CA GLU A 402 28.25 -0.36 32.55
C GLU A 402 28.87 -1.76 32.48
N ASN A 403 29.39 -2.18 31.32
CA ASN A 403 30.06 -3.47 31.14
C ASN A 403 31.31 -3.63 32.02
N LEU A 404 32.05 -2.54 32.24
CA LEU A 404 33.19 -2.51 33.16
C LEU A 404 32.76 -2.42 34.65
N LYS A 405 31.45 -2.37 34.92
CA LYS A 405 30.84 -2.20 36.24
C LYS A 405 31.31 -0.92 36.94
N ILE A 406 31.52 0.14 36.16
CA ILE A 406 31.90 1.48 36.64
C ILE A 406 30.63 2.33 36.79
N LEU A 407 29.73 2.29 35.80
CA LEU A 407 28.45 3.02 35.78
C LEU A 407 27.24 2.11 36.03
N THR A 408 26.11 2.70 36.39
CA THR A 408 24.79 2.06 36.49
C THR A 408 23.78 2.95 35.78
N VAL A 409 23.07 2.37 34.82
CA VAL A 409 22.13 3.09 33.95
C VAL A 409 20.70 2.76 34.35
N LYS A 410 19.84 3.78 34.42
CA LYS A 410 18.40 3.65 34.66
C LYS A 410 17.64 4.35 33.55
N VAL A 411 16.49 3.77 33.19
CA VAL A 411 15.55 4.35 32.24
C VAL A 411 14.31 4.77 33.02
N ASN A 412 13.99 6.06 32.97
CA ASN A 412 12.84 6.66 33.65
C ASN A 412 11.73 6.96 32.64
N ILE A 413 10.58 6.31 32.80
CA ILE A 413 9.41 6.42 31.91
C ILE A 413 8.41 7.40 32.56
N PRO A 414 7.99 8.48 31.87
CA PRO A 414 7.02 9.45 32.41
C PRO A 414 5.63 8.84 32.65
N ASP A 415 4.93 9.30 33.70
CA ASP A 415 3.57 8.84 34.05
C ASP A 415 2.51 9.01 32.93
N ARG A 416 2.76 9.92 31.98
CA ARG A 416 1.90 10.15 30.80
C ARG A 416 1.87 8.95 29.85
N VAL A 417 2.98 8.23 29.68
CA VAL A 417 3.08 7.01 28.84
C VAL A 417 2.11 5.95 29.34
N LYS A 418 2.01 5.82 30.68
CA LYS A 418 1.11 4.88 31.33
C LYS A 418 -0.36 5.24 31.06
N SER A 419 -0.73 6.51 31.11
CA SER A 419 -2.11 6.96 30.83
C SER A 419 -2.44 6.89 29.36
N ASP A 420 -1.50 7.26 28.48
CA ASP A 420 -1.69 7.10 27.06
C ASP A 420 -1.88 5.62 26.73
N PHE A 421 -1.17 4.65 27.34
CA PHE A 421 -1.33 3.20 27.05
C PHE A 421 -2.75 2.65 27.27
N CYS A 422 -3.59 3.37 27.98
CA CYS A 422 -5.00 3.02 28.10
C CYS A 422 -5.88 3.52 26.93
N ARG A 423 -5.38 4.41 26.06
CA ARG A 423 -6.14 5.17 25.05
C ARG A 423 -6.02 4.67 23.59
N TRP A 424 -4.87 4.20 23.10
CA TRP A 424 -4.69 3.68 21.71
C TRP A 424 -5.11 2.27 21.47
N SER A 425 -5.40 1.48 22.51
CA SER A 425 -6.12 0.23 22.31
C SER A 425 -7.46 0.50 21.60
N VAL A 426 -7.98 1.74 21.68
CA VAL A 426 -9.17 2.21 20.97
C VAL A 426 -8.87 2.84 19.60
N LEU A 427 -7.68 3.42 19.37
CA LEU A 427 -7.38 4.24 18.17
C LEU A 427 -6.85 3.41 16.97
N ASN A 428 -6.10 2.34 17.20
CA ASN A 428 -5.46 1.56 16.12
C ASN A 428 -6.45 0.83 15.20
N CYS A 429 -7.59 0.37 15.74
CA CYS A 429 -8.66 -0.22 14.93
C CYS A 429 -9.32 0.82 13.99
N LEU A 430 -9.32 2.10 14.38
CA LEU A 430 -9.92 3.17 13.59
C LEU A 430 -9.04 3.58 12.40
N THR A 431 -7.71 3.60 12.57
CA THR A 431 -6.77 4.00 11.50
C THR A 431 -6.73 3.00 10.35
N ALA A 432 -6.68 1.69 10.62
CA ALA A 432 -6.66 0.67 9.58
C ALA A 432 -7.96 0.66 8.74
N GLY A 433 -9.11 0.87 9.38
CA GLY A 433 -10.39 1.05 8.70
C GLY A 433 -10.41 2.31 7.84
N ALA A 434 -9.90 3.44 8.36
CA ALA A 434 -9.85 4.71 7.64
C ALA A 434 -8.93 4.66 6.41
N GLU A 435 -7.77 4.00 6.50
CA GLU A 435 -6.87 3.81 5.36
C GLU A 435 -7.54 3.01 4.23
N LYS A 436 -8.21 1.90 4.58
CA LYS A 436 -8.92 1.06 3.61
C LYS A 436 -10.00 1.85 2.87
N GLU A 437 -10.84 2.59 3.60
CA GLU A 437 -11.93 3.37 2.99
C GLU A 437 -11.39 4.54 2.16
N SER A 438 -10.30 5.18 2.60
CA SER A 438 -9.63 6.24 1.83
C SER A 438 -9.10 5.74 0.50
N ILE A 439 -8.44 4.57 0.48
CA ILE A 439 -7.95 3.94 -0.76
C ILE A 439 -9.12 3.59 -1.69
N ALA A 440 -10.24 3.07 -1.17
CA ALA A 440 -11.42 2.80 -1.97
C ALA A 440 -11.99 4.07 -2.64
N MET A 441 -12.00 5.20 -1.92
CA MET A 441 -12.41 6.49 -2.50
C MET A 441 -11.41 6.98 -3.57
N PHE A 442 -10.10 6.83 -3.35
CA PHE A 442 -9.07 7.18 -4.35
C PHE A 442 -9.21 6.36 -5.64
N VAL A 443 -9.52 5.07 -5.51
CA VAL A 443 -9.83 4.17 -6.62
C VAL A 443 -11.02 4.68 -7.45
N ARG A 444 -12.12 5.06 -6.78
CA ARG A 444 -13.31 5.61 -7.45
C ARG A 444 -12.99 6.91 -8.19
N ASN A 445 -12.25 7.82 -7.57
CA ASN A 445 -11.85 9.09 -8.17
C ASN A 445 -10.96 8.89 -9.39
N LEU A 446 -9.98 7.98 -9.31
CA LEU A 446 -9.11 7.66 -10.45
C LEU A 446 -9.92 7.08 -11.62
N ARG A 447 -10.83 6.14 -11.32
CA ARG A 447 -11.71 5.54 -12.33
C ARG A 447 -12.50 6.60 -13.09
N GLN A 448 -13.12 7.54 -12.38
CA GLN A 448 -13.87 8.63 -12.99
C GLN A 448 -13.01 9.47 -13.93
N ARG A 449 -11.77 9.80 -13.54
CA ARG A 449 -10.84 10.58 -14.38
C ARG A 449 -10.39 9.84 -15.64
N LEU A 450 -10.13 8.53 -15.52
CA LEU A 450 -9.69 7.70 -16.65
C LEU A 450 -10.82 7.45 -17.66
N LEU A 451 -12.08 7.47 -17.22
CA LEU A 451 -13.26 7.18 -18.04
C LEU A 451 -14.01 8.42 -18.51
N VAL A 452 -13.41 9.61 -18.41
CA VAL A 452 -13.93 10.83 -19.04
C VAL A 452 -14.05 10.62 -20.56
N CYS A 453 -15.13 11.09 -21.15
CA CYS A 453 -15.38 10.91 -22.58
C CYS A 453 -14.32 11.67 -23.42
N PRO A 454 -13.66 11.00 -24.39
CA PRO A 454 -12.66 11.63 -25.24
C PRO A 454 -13.28 12.57 -26.29
N VAL A 455 -12.60 13.68 -26.60
CA VAL A 455 -12.95 14.60 -27.70
C VAL A 455 -12.11 14.29 -28.93
N ARG A 456 -12.63 13.42 -29.80
CA ARG A 456 -11.91 12.92 -30.98
C ARG A 456 -12.17 13.77 -32.23
N GLY A 457 -11.22 13.75 -33.16
CA GLY A 457 -11.41 14.30 -34.51
C GLY A 457 -11.32 15.82 -34.61
N ARG A 458 -10.87 16.51 -33.55
CA ARG A 458 -10.74 17.98 -33.52
C ARG A 458 -9.29 18.41 -33.39
N VAL A 459 -8.94 19.51 -34.05
CA VAL A 459 -7.70 20.25 -33.77
C VAL A 459 -7.91 21.00 -32.46
N ILE A 460 -6.99 20.81 -31.51
CA ILE A 460 -7.09 21.35 -30.16
C ILE A 460 -5.83 22.14 -29.81
N MET A 461 -5.99 23.28 -29.14
CA MET A 461 -4.88 24.01 -28.53
C MET A 461 -4.84 23.74 -27.02
N GLY A 462 -3.84 22.98 -26.57
CA GLY A 462 -3.52 22.84 -25.16
C GLY A 462 -2.81 24.10 -24.64
N VAL A 463 -3.28 24.62 -23.52
CA VAL A 463 -2.77 25.81 -22.84
C VAL A 463 -2.40 25.43 -21.41
N ASP A 464 -1.11 25.53 -21.09
CA ASP A 464 -0.60 25.46 -19.71
C ASP A 464 -0.46 26.88 -19.17
N PRO A 465 -1.37 27.34 -18.28
CA PRO A 465 -1.40 28.73 -17.85
C PRO A 465 -0.17 29.13 -17.04
N GLY A 466 0.18 30.41 -17.10
CA GLY A 466 1.28 30.93 -16.30
C GLY A 466 1.38 32.46 -16.31
N PHE A 467 1.86 33.02 -15.19
CA PHE A 467 2.12 34.45 -15.05
C PHE A 467 3.48 34.83 -15.64
N ARG A 468 4.55 34.78 -14.82
CA ARG A 468 5.88 35.32 -15.15
C ARG A 468 6.53 34.67 -16.37
N HIS A 469 6.33 33.36 -16.53
CA HIS A 469 6.93 32.56 -17.60
C HIS A 469 5.99 32.36 -18.79
N GLY A 470 4.91 33.14 -18.87
CA GLY A 470 3.89 33.04 -19.92
C GLY A 470 3.08 31.74 -19.86
N CYS A 471 2.05 31.69 -20.71
CA CYS A 471 1.24 30.52 -21.00
C CYS A 471 1.90 29.71 -22.12
N LYS A 472 2.06 28.40 -21.91
CA LYS A 472 2.65 27.51 -22.92
C LYS A 472 1.53 26.95 -23.78
N LEU A 473 1.75 26.93 -25.08
CA LEU A 473 0.77 26.52 -26.07
C LEU A 473 1.27 25.30 -26.85
N ALA A 474 0.34 24.39 -27.14
CA ALA A 474 0.55 23.31 -28.08
C ALA A 474 -0.71 23.12 -28.94
N ILE A 475 -0.59 23.29 -30.26
CA ILE A 475 -1.66 22.98 -31.21
C ILE A 475 -1.47 21.53 -31.66
N LEU A 476 -2.51 20.73 -31.48
CA LEU A 476 -2.54 19.31 -31.74
C LEU A 476 -3.50 18.99 -32.89
N SER A 477 -3.08 18.12 -33.79
CA SER A 477 -3.91 17.59 -34.86
C SER A 477 -5.05 16.73 -34.30
N PRO A 478 -6.05 16.35 -35.12
CA PRO A 478 -7.09 15.38 -34.74
C PRO A 478 -6.55 14.01 -34.29
N THR A 479 -5.31 13.68 -34.66
CA THR A 479 -4.59 12.45 -34.33
C THR A 479 -3.53 12.65 -33.23
N SER A 480 -3.58 13.78 -32.51
CA SER A 480 -2.65 14.12 -31.41
C SER A 480 -1.19 14.35 -31.81
N GLN A 481 -0.93 14.59 -33.10
CA GLN A 481 0.37 15.06 -33.59
C GLN A 481 0.56 16.54 -33.24
N ILE A 482 1.78 16.92 -32.90
CA ILE A 482 2.11 18.29 -32.54
C ILE A 482 2.26 19.09 -33.84
N LEU A 483 1.39 20.08 -34.05
CA LEU A 483 1.42 20.95 -35.24
C LEU A 483 2.23 22.21 -34.98
N TYR A 484 2.12 22.77 -33.77
CA TYR A 484 2.80 24.00 -33.38
C TYR A 484 2.92 24.09 -31.86
N THR A 485 3.98 24.74 -31.37
CA THR A 485 4.19 25.03 -29.94
C THR A 485 4.75 26.42 -29.76
N ASP A 486 4.37 27.10 -28.68
CA ASP A 486 4.77 28.48 -28.44
C ASP A 486 4.62 28.88 -26.97
N VAL A 487 5.13 30.06 -26.62
CA VAL A 487 4.91 30.71 -25.32
C VAL A 487 4.34 32.10 -25.53
N VAL A 488 3.20 32.39 -24.91
CA VAL A 488 2.50 33.67 -25.04
C VAL A 488 2.29 34.33 -23.67
N HIS A 489 2.36 35.66 -23.62
CA HIS A 489 2.20 36.42 -22.39
C HIS A 489 0.86 37.17 -22.39
N LEU A 490 -0.19 36.48 -21.94
CA LEU A 490 -1.56 36.98 -21.99
C LEU A 490 -1.83 38.10 -20.97
N ASN A 491 -1.02 38.16 -19.91
CA ASN A 491 -1.18 39.08 -18.80
C ASN A 491 -0.18 40.25 -18.95
N GLY A 492 -0.68 41.46 -19.21
CA GLY A 492 0.14 42.68 -19.28
C GLY A 492 -0.15 43.58 -20.49
N SER A 493 0.69 44.59 -20.71
CA SER A 493 0.51 45.62 -21.75
C SER A 493 0.60 45.11 -23.20
N GLY A 494 1.14 43.90 -23.43
CA GLY A 494 1.26 43.27 -24.75
C GLY A 494 0.08 42.39 -25.19
N SER A 495 -0.98 42.30 -24.38
CA SER A 495 -2.07 41.34 -24.54
C SER A 495 -2.78 41.38 -25.91
N SER A 496 -2.96 42.58 -26.50
CA SER A 496 -3.58 42.72 -27.82
C SER A 496 -2.75 42.09 -28.95
N ARG A 497 -1.41 42.22 -28.89
CA ARG A 497 -0.52 41.64 -29.90
C ARG A 497 -0.52 40.11 -29.83
N GLU A 498 -0.55 39.57 -28.62
CA GLU A 498 -0.67 38.12 -28.41
C GLU A 498 -2.05 37.61 -28.86
N ALA A 499 -3.12 38.39 -28.69
CA ALA A 499 -4.45 38.05 -29.22
C ALA A 499 -4.43 37.91 -30.75
N ASP A 500 -3.85 38.88 -31.47
CA ASP A 500 -3.73 38.83 -32.93
C ASP A 500 -2.90 37.63 -33.40
N LYS A 501 -1.80 37.33 -32.70
CA LYS A 501 -0.96 36.15 -32.94
C LYS A 501 -1.75 34.85 -32.75
N LEU A 502 -2.50 34.74 -31.65
CA LEU A 502 -3.38 33.60 -31.38
C LEU A 502 -4.42 33.43 -32.48
N ARG A 503 -5.07 34.52 -32.90
CA ARG A 503 -6.04 34.47 -34.00
C ARG A 503 -5.43 33.94 -35.28
N HIS A 504 -4.24 34.41 -35.65
CA HIS A 504 -3.53 33.94 -36.84
C HIS A 504 -3.25 32.43 -36.77
N LEU A 505 -2.70 31.96 -35.64
CA LEU A 505 -2.39 30.55 -35.41
C LEU A 505 -3.66 29.67 -35.44
N MET A 506 -4.72 30.11 -34.77
CA MET A 506 -5.97 29.34 -34.72
C MET A 506 -6.60 29.20 -36.09
N ILE A 507 -6.61 30.27 -36.91
CA ILE A 507 -7.10 30.23 -38.30
C ILE A 507 -6.20 29.33 -39.16
N GLN A 508 -4.88 29.50 -39.08
CA GLN A 508 -3.91 28.73 -39.87
C GLN A 508 -4.08 27.21 -39.67
N TYR A 509 -4.28 26.76 -38.43
CA TYR A 509 -4.41 25.35 -38.11
C TYR A 509 -5.87 24.86 -37.99
N SER A 510 -6.86 25.72 -38.26
CA SER A 510 -8.29 25.42 -38.08
C SER A 510 -8.62 24.88 -36.68
N CYS A 511 -8.03 25.51 -35.65
CA CYS A 511 -8.22 25.14 -34.25
C CYS A 511 -9.54 25.68 -33.70
N THR A 512 -10.45 24.79 -33.28
CA THR A 512 -11.80 25.15 -32.81
C THR A 512 -11.99 24.95 -31.31
N THR A 513 -11.05 24.31 -30.63
CA THR A 513 -11.17 23.98 -29.21
C THR A 513 -9.89 24.38 -28.46
N VAL A 514 -10.06 25.19 -27.41
CA VAL A 514 -8.99 25.58 -26.49
C VAL A 514 -9.11 24.79 -25.20
N VAL A 515 -8.03 24.12 -24.79
CA VAL A 515 -8.00 23.33 -23.55
C VAL A 515 -7.09 24.02 -22.57
N ILE A 516 -7.64 24.47 -21.44
CA ILE A 516 -6.93 25.26 -20.44
C ILE A 516 -6.65 24.38 -19.21
N GLY A 517 -5.39 24.30 -18.79
CA GLY A 517 -5.01 23.67 -17.51
C GLY A 517 -5.63 24.40 -16.31
N ASN A 518 -6.06 23.67 -15.30
CA ASN A 518 -6.73 24.23 -14.13
C ASN A 518 -5.79 24.72 -13.00
N GLY A 519 -4.52 24.98 -13.29
CA GLY A 519 -3.55 25.43 -12.30
C GLY A 519 -3.39 26.92 -12.19
N THR A 520 -2.14 27.34 -11.99
CA THR A 520 -1.82 28.73 -11.65
C THR A 520 -2.06 29.63 -12.85
N ALA A 521 -2.78 30.74 -12.63
CA ALA A 521 -3.24 31.67 -13.68
C ALA A 521 -4.39 31.18 -14.57
N CYS A 522 -5.04 30.04 -14.24
CA CYS A 522 -6.11 29.50 -15.08
C CYS A 522 -7.30 30.44 -15.24
N ARG A 523 -7.68 31.17 -14.18
CA ARG A 523 -8.82 32.10 -14.20
C ARG A 523 -8.56 33.30 -15.12
N GLU A 524 -7.34 33.83 -15.08
CA GLU A 524 -6.91 34.94 -15.92
C GLU A 524 -6.83 34.52 -17.39
N THR A 525 -6.26 33.33 -17.66
CA THR A 525 -6.22 32.75 -19.00
C THR A 525 -7.62 32.45 -19.54
N GLU A 526 -8.50 31.89 -18.71
CA GLU A 526 -9.91 31.65 -19.04
C GLU A 526 -10.61 32.96 -19.39
N ALA A 527 -10.53 33.97 -18.52
CA ALA A 527 -11.19 35.26 -18.73
C ALA A 527 -10.74 35.91 -20.05
N PHE A 528 -9.45 35.78 -20.38
CA PHE A 528 -8.90 36.27 -21.65
C PHE A 528 -9.52 35.56 -22.86
N PHE A 529 -9.53 34.22 -22.89
CA PHE A 529 -10.14 33.48 -24.00
C PHE A 529 -11.66 33.68 -24.07
N ALA A 530 -12.35 33.72 -22.94
CA ALA A 530 -13.79 33.93 -22.85
C ALA A 530 -14.19 35.31 -23.42
N ASP A 531 -13.43 36.37 -23.13
CA ASP A 531 -13.65 37.71 -23.70
C ASP A 531 -13.49 37.71 -25.24
N LEU A 532 -12.40 37.11 -25.75
CA LEU A 532 -12.15 37.03 -27.19
C LEU A 532 -13.22 36.21 -27.93
N ILE A 533 -13.66 35.09 -27.37
CA ILE A 533 -14.72 34.23 -27.93
C ILE A 533 -16.06 34.99 -27.95
N SER A 534 -16.39 35.69 -26.85
CA SER A 534 -17.62 36.47 -26.73
C SER A 534 -17.69 37.59 -27.76
N ARG A 535 -16.55 38.23 -28.06
CA ARG A 535 -16.40 39.27 -29.09
C ARG A 535 -16.30 38.73 -30.52
N ARG A 536 -16.44 37.42 -30.74
CA ARG A 536 -16.31 36.75 -32.05
C ARG A 536 -14.96 37.02 -32.73
N PHE A 537 -13.91 37.20 -31.93
CA PHE A 537 -12.59 37.59 -32.42
C PHE A 537 -11.95 36.55 -33.37
N PHE A 538 -12.30 35.28 -33.22
CA PHE A 538 -11.75 34.17 -34.00
C PHE A 538 -12.50 33.83 -35.29
N GLN A 539 -13.44 34.67 -35.75
CA GLN A 539 -14.15 34.42 -37.01
C GLN A 539 -13.20 34.22 -38.21
N PRO A 540 -13.51 33.28 -39.12
CA PRO A 540 -14.79 32.54 -39.25
C PRO A 540 -14.90 31.27 -38.37
N LEU A 541 -13.92 30.97 -37.52
CA LEU A 541 -13.96 29.77 -36.67
C LEU A 541 -14.96 29.94 -35.52
N ASP A 542 -15.71 28.87 -35.24
CA ASP A 542 -16.49 28.74 -34.01
C ASP A 542 -15.61 28.09 -32.94
N VAL A 543 -15.13 28.92 -32.01
CA VAL A 543 -14.16 28.53 -30.99
C VAL A 543 -14.85 28.32 -29.66
N SER A 544 -14.59 27.18 -29.04
CA SER A 544 -15.00 26.86 -27.67
C SER A 544 -13.77 26.59 -26.80
N TYR A 545 -13.93 26.71 -25.47
CA TYR A 545 -12.89 26.32 -24.53
C TYR A 545 -13.42 25.33 -23.50
N CYS A 546 -12.52 24.53 -22.93
CA CYS A 546 -12.80 23.72 -21.76
C CYS A 546 -11.61 23.72 -20.80
N ILE A 547 -11.89 23.53 -19.52
CA ILE A 547 -10.89 23.44 -18.47
C ILE A 547 -10.62 21.96 -18.18
N THR A 548 -9.35 21.58 -18.05
CA THR A 548 -8.95 20.22 -17.69
C THR A 548 -7.96 20.21 -16.53
N SER A 549 -7.91 19.09 -15.82
CA SER A 549 -6.94 18.90 -14.75
C SER A 549 -5.52 18.89 -15.32
N GLU A 550 -4.63 19.73 -14.82
CA GLU A 550 -3.18 19.70 -15.14
C GLU A 550 -2.39 18.79 -14.19
N ALA A 551 -3.05 18.21 -13.17
CA ALA A 551 -2.39 17.36 -12.17
C ALA A 551 -1.51 16.29 -12.82
N GLY A 552 -0.23 16.26 -12.45
CA GLY A 552 0.77 15.34 -13.00
C GLY A 552 1.34 15.72 -14.37
N ALA A 553 0.90 16.80 -15.03
CA ALA A 553 1.44 17.21 -16.34
C ALA A 553 2.91 17.63 -16.24
N SER A 554 3.27 18.34 -15.18
CA SER A 554 4.66 18.70 -14.86
C SER A 554 5.53 17.49 -14.52
N ILE A 555 4.95 16.45 -13.90
CA ILE A 555 5.65 15.19 -13.63
C ILE A 555 5.87 14.41 -14.93
N TYR A 556 4.85 14.38 -15.80
CA TYR A 556 4.96 13.77 -17.12
C TYR A 556 6.03 14.47 -17.96
N SER A 557 6.09 15.80 -18.01
CA SER A 557 6.97 16.50 -18.94
C SER A 557 8.47 16.24 -18.75
N VAL A 558 8.87 15.86 -17.53
CA VAL A 558 10.23 15.47 -17.17
C VAL A 558 10.43 13.95 -17.10
N SER A 559 9.39 13.16 -17.42
CA SER A 559 9.46 11.69 -17.41
C SER A 559 10.30 11.15 -18.57
N PRO A 560 10.92 9.96 -18.41
CA PRO A 560 11.59 9.26 -19.51
C PRO A 560 10.66 9.01 -20.71
N GLU A 561 9.38 8.75 -20.45
CA GLU A 561 8.35 8.55 -21.47
C GLU A 561 8.15 9.82 -22.31
N ALA A 562 8.04 10.99 -21.68
CA ALA A 562 7.88 12.26 -22.41
C ALA A 562 9.16 12.66 -23.16
N VAL A 563 10.35 12.38 -22.60
CA VAL A 563 11.63 12.59 -23.30
C VAL A 563 11.73 11.69 -24.53
N LYS A 564 11.25 10.43 -24.45
CA LYS A 564 11.21 9.51 -25.59
C LYS A 564 10.21 9.95 -26.66
N GLU A 565 9.05 10.47 -26.25
CA GLU A 565 8.00 10.93 -27.18
C GLU A 565 8.34 12.29 -27.84
N MET A 566 9.03 13.18 -27.13
CA MET A 566 9.27 14.57 -27.53
C MET A 566 10.68 15.04 -27.13
N PRO A 567 11.75 14.44 -27.70
CA PRO A 567 13.13 14.67 -27.26
C PRO A 567 13.57 16.13 -27.37
N ASP A 568 13.20 16.80 -28.48
CA ASP A 568 13.67 18.15 -28.80
C ASP A 568 12.81 19.27 -28.19
N LEU A 569 11.74 18.91 -27.45
CA LEU A 569 10.80 19.88 -26.89
C LEU A 569 11.15 20.25 -25.44
N ASP A 570 11.08 21.54 -25.10
CA ASP A 570 11.26 22.01 -23.72
C ASP A 570 10.24 21.37 -22.76
N PRO A 571 10.62 21.00 -21.52
CA PRO A 571 9.69 20.41 -20.56
C PRO A 571 8.42 21.23 -20.33
N ASN A 572 8.47 22.56 -20.36
CA ASN A 572 7.26 23.37 -20.14
C ASN A 572 6.29 23.27 -21.33
N LEU A 573 6.81 23.10 -22.55
CA LEU A 573 5.96 22.92 -23.75
C LEU A 573 5.38 21.50 -23.80
N ARG A 574 6.11 20.48 -23.31
CA ARG A 574 5.57 19.12 -23.16
C ARG A 574 4.36 19.07 -22.21
N SER A 575 4.33 19.92 -21.18
CA SER A 575 3.17 20.05 -20.29
C SER A 575 1.91 20.48 -21.05
N ALA A 576 2.01 21.50 -21.92
CA ALA A 576 0.90 21.97 -22.76
C ALA A 576 0.42 20.90 -23.75
N VAL A 577 1.35 20.11 -24.32
CA VAL A 577 1.01 18.94 -25.14
C VAL A 577 0.19 17.93 -24.34
N SER A 578 0.61 17.59 -23.12
CA SER A 578 -0.13 16.66 -22.26
C SER A 578 -1.53 17.17 -21.92
N ILE A 579 -1.68 18.46 -21.61
CA ILE A 579 -2.97 19.09 -21.34
C ILE A 579 -3.93 18.94 -22.53
N GLY A 580 -3.47 19.21 -23.75
CA GLY A 580 -4.29 19.01 -24.95
C GLY A 580 -4.65 17.54 -25.21
N ARG A 581 -3.66 16.63 -25.09
CA ARG A 581 -3.86 15.19 -25.30
C ARG A 581 -4.82 14.56 -24.30
N ARG A 582 -4.87 15.05 -23.05
CA ARG A 582 -5.83 14.60 -22.03
C ARG A 582 -7.27 14.79 -22.44
N VAL A 583 -7.60 15.85 -23.18
CA VAL A 583 -8.98 16.07 -23.65
C VAL A 583 -9.28 15.21 -24.89
N GLN A 584 -8.28 15.00 -25.76
CA GLN A 584 -8.43 14.13 -26.93
C GLN A 584 -8.64 12.65 -26.55
N ASP A 585 -7.85 12.14 -25.62
CA ASP A 585 -8.01 10.80 -25.04
C ASP A 585 -7.47 10.75 -23.59
N PRO A 586 -8.34 10.97 -22.59
CA PRO A 586 -7.91 11.02 -21.18
C PRO A 586 -7.22 9.74 -20.73
N LEU A 587 -7.74 8.58 -21.14
CA LEU A 587 -7.21 7.29 -20.76
C LEU A 587 -5.80 7.09 -21.32
N ALA A 588 -5.60 7.33 -22.63
CA ALA A 588 -4.32 7.13 -23.29
C ALA A 588 -3.22 8.06 -22.78
N GLU A 589 -3.58 9.25 -22.30
CA GLU A 589 -2.63 10.23 -21.79
C GLU A 589 -2.35 10.05 -20.28
N LEU A 590 -3.38 9.82 -19.46
CA LEU A 590 -3.22 9.69 -18.00
C LEU A 590 -2.47 8.42 -17.58
N VAL A 591 -2.55 7.32 -18.34
CA VAL A 591 -1.80 6.08 -18.05
C VAL A 591 -0.27 6.24 -18.13
N LYS A 592 0.21 7.34 -18.73
CA LYS A 592 1.64 7.67 -18.82
C LYS A 592 2.19 8.21 -17.49
N ILE A 593 1.31 8.54 -16.54
CA ILE A 593 1.63 9.16 -15.26
C ILE A 593 1.43 8.14 -14.16
N ASP A 594 2.36 8.05 -13.21
CA ASP A 594 2.18 7.24 -12.01
C ASP A 594 0.87 7.69 -11.30
N PRO A 595 -0.09 6.78 -11.06
CA PRO A 595 -1.41 7.14 -10.56
C PRO A 595 -1.44 8.03 -9.31
N LYS A 596 -0.42 7.95 -8.45
CA LYS A 596 -0.31 8.82 -7.27
C LYS A 596 -0.14 10.31 -7.61
N HIS A 597 0.33 10.64 -8.82
CA HIS A 597 0.54 12.02 -9.27
C HIS A 597 -0.66 12.58 -10.05
N ILE A 598 -1.70 11.78 -10.29
CA ILE A 598 -2.91 12.20 -10.99
C ILE A 598 -3.79 13.06 -10.08
N GLY A 599 -3.52 13.12 -8.76
CA GLY A 599 -4.22 13.98 -7.80
C GLY A 599 -5.60 13.44 -7.46
N ILE A 600 -5.65 12.25 -6.87
CA ILE A 600 -6.87 11.45 -6.68
C ILE A 600 -7.54 11.66 -5.32
N GLY A 601 -6.88 12.40 -4.42
CA GLY A 601 -7.48 12.95 -3.20
C GLY A 601 -6.47 13.63 -2.28
N THR A 602 -6.97 14.38 -1.29
CA THR A 602 -6.17 15.27 -0.43
C THR A 602 -5.13 14.53 0.41
N TYR A 603 -5.49 13.39 1.00
CA TYR A 603 -4.67 12.63 1.95
C TYR A 603 -4.00 11.39 1.32
N GLN A 604 -3.83 11.39 -0.01
CA GLN A 604 -3.22 10.26 -0.72
C GLN A 604 -1.77 9.97 -0.29
N HIS A 605 -1.08 10.95 0.32
CA HIS A 605 0.28 10.80 0.84
C HIS A 605 0.34 10.25 2.27
N ASP A 606 -0.80 10.24 2.97
CA ASP A 606 -0.91 9.84 4.39
C ASP A 606 -1.34 8.37 4.55
N VAL A 607 -1.64 7.67 3.45
CA VAL A 607 -1.94 6.23 3.44
C VAL A 607 -0.71 5.39 3.06
N SER A 608 -0.76 4.08 3.32
CA SER A 608 0.24 3.12 2.83
C SER A 608 0.46 3.24 1.32
N GLN A 609 1.64 3.71 0.92
CA GLN A 609 1.98 3.95 -0.48
C GLN A 609 2.06 2.67 -1.31
N ASN A 610 2.41 1.53 -0.68
CA ASN A 610 2.41 0.24 -1.36
C ASN A 610 0.99 -0.24 -1.66
N SER A 611 0.09 -0.12 -0.68
CA SER A 611 -1.32 -0.49 -0.83
C SER A 611 -2.02 0.40 -1.84
N LEU A 612 -1.76 1.71 -1.77
CA LEU A 612 -2.28 2.69 -2.73
C LEU A 612 -1.83 2.33 -4.15
N ARG A 613 -0.52 2.15 -4.39
CA ARG A 613 0.00 1.83 -5.72
C ARG A 613 -0.63 0.58 -6.32
N ALA A 614 -0.70 -0.51 -5.54
CA ALA A 614 -1.31 -1.75 -5.99
C ALA A 614 -2.79 -1.58 -6.37
N ALA A 615 -3.56 -0.82 -5.57
CA ALA A 615 -4.96 -0.54 -5.85
C ALA A 615 -5.13 0.28 -7.13
N LEU A 616 -4.36 1.36 -7.30
CA LEU A 616 -4.47 2.25 -8.45
C LEU A 616 -4.01 1.60 -9.75
N ASP A 617 -2.93 0.81 -9.73
CA ASP A 617 -2.48 0.02 -10.89
C ASP A 617 -3.59 -0.95 -11.34
N GLY A 618 -4.31 -1.55 -10.38
CA GLY A 618 -5.47 -2.39 -10.63
C GLY A 618 -6.62 -1.65 -11.34
N VAL A 619 -6.91 -0.40 -10.94
CA VAL A 619 -7.94 0.44 -11.57
C VAL A 619 -7.54 0.84 -12.99
N VAL A 620 -6.28 1.21 -13.21
CA VAL A 620 -5.79 1.56 -14.55
C VAL A 620 -5.98 0.37 -15.50
N GLN A 621 -5.55 -0.83 -15.09
CA GLN A 621 -5.74 -2.04 -15.89
C GLN A 621 -7.22 -2.30 -16.19
N GLU A 622 -8.09 -2.08 -15.21
CA GLU A 622 -9.52 -2.25 -15.37
C GLU A 622 -10.12 -1.25 -16.36
N CYS A 623 -9.81 0.05 -16.25
CA CYS A 623 -10.30 1.08 -17.17
C CYS A 623 -9.82 0.83 -18.60
N VAL A 624 -8.55 0.45 -18.78
CA VAL A 624 -7.97 0.11 -20.10
C VAL A 624 -8.68 -1.10 -20.71
N SER A 625 -8.91 -2.15 -19.92
CA SER A 625 -9.70 -3.29 -20.36
C SER A 625 -11.18 -2.93 -20.61
N PHE A 626 -11.76 -2.04 -19.80
CA PHE A 626 -13.15 -1.61 -19.97
C PHE A 626 -13.35 -0.89 -21.31
N VAL A 627 -12.49 0.08 -21.64
CA VAL A 627 -12.57 0.80 -22.92
C VAL A 627 -12.13 -0.10 -24.08
N GLY A 628 -11.07 -0.90 -23.87
CA GLY A 628 -10.37 -1.66 -24.90
C GLY A 628 -9.41 -0.79 -25.71
N VAL A 629 -8.43 -1.40 -26.38
CA VAL A 629 -7.39 -0.67 -27.14
C VAL A 629 -7.37 -1.10 -28.59
N ASP A 630 -7.14 -0.18 -29.52
CA ASP A 630 -6.85 -0.56 -30.91
C ASP A 630 -5.35 -0.88 -31.03
N ILE A 631 -5.02 -2.13 -31.34
CA ILE A 631 -3.64 -2.61 -31.32
C ILE A 631 -2.73 -1.95 -32.36
N ASN A 632 -3.30 -1.47 -33.46
CA ASN A 632 -2.53 -0.90 -34.56
C ASN A 632 -2.07 0.53 -34.24
N ILE A 633 -2.81 1.27 -33.42
CA ILE A 633 -2.50 2.67 -33.05
C ILE A 633 -2.09 2.85 -31.58
N CYS A 634 -2.36 1.86 -30.71
CA CYS A 634 -2.06 1.94 -29.29
C CYS A 634 -0.55 2.07 -29.03
N SER A 635 -0.20 2.94 -28.07
CA SER A 635 1.16 3.10 -27.57
C SER A 635 1.60 1.88 -26.75
N GLU A 636 2.91 1.65 -26.67
CA GLU A 636 3.50 0.63 -25.79
C GLU A 636 3.04 0.82 -24.32
N THR A 637 2.99 2.07 -23.87
CA THR A 637 2.60 2.47 -22.52
C THR A 637 1.16 2.10 -22.20
N LEU A 638 0.21 2.37 -23.09
CA LEU A 638 -1.19 2.00 -22.86
C LEU A 638 -1.38 0.48 -22.95
N MET A 639 -0.66 -0.18 -23.87
CA MET A 639 -0.78 -1.62 -24.11
C MET A 639 -0.33 -2.47 -22.92
N ARG A 640 0.65 -2.01 -22.13
CA ARG A 640 1.13 -2.73 -20.93
C ARG A 640 0.06 -2.88 -19.85
N HIS A 641 -0.99 -2.06 -19.90
CA HIS A 641 -2.12 -2.08 -18.95
C HIS A 641 -3.31 -2.91 -19.46
N VAL A 642 -3.24 -3.52 -20.65
CA VAL A 642 -4.27 -4.45 -21.10
C VAL A 642 -4.16 -5.74 -20.29
N ALA A 643 -5.29 -6.25 -19.79
CA ALA A 643 -5.34 -7.54 -19.10
C ALA A 643 -4.62 -8.65 -19.88
N GLY A 644 -3.70 -9.35 -19.21
CA GLY A 644 -2.88 -10.41 -19.81
C GLY A 644 -1.61 -9.94 -20.53
N LEU A 645 -1.40 -8.63 -20.67
CA LEU A 645 -0.18 -8.04 -21.21
C LEU A 645 0.72 -7.49 -20.08
N ASN A 646 1.99 -7.27 -20.42
CA ASN A 646 2.98 -6.63 -19.57
C ASN A 646 3.95 -5.86 -20.48
N ALA A 647 4.92 -5.14 -19.90
CA ALA A 647 5.88 -4.35 -20.67
C ALA A 647 6.62 -5.16 -21.76
N GLY A 648 7.06 -6.39 -21.43
CA GLY A 648 7.74 -7.25 -22.38
C GLY A 648 6.86 -7.67 -23.56
N ARG A 649 5.61 -8.09 -23.29
CA ARG A 649 4.64 -8.48 -24.33
C ARG A 649 4.20 -7.29 -25.17
N ALA A 650 3.97 -6.13 -24.55
CA ALA A 650 3.64 -4.90 -25.26
C ALA A 650 4.74 -4.52 -26.26
N LYS A 651 6.01 -4.58 -25.83
CA LYS A 651 7.15 -4.37 -26.72
C LYS A 651 7.19 -5.37 -27.89
N SER A 652 7.00 -6.67 -27.62
CA SER A 652 6.97 -7.69 -28.68
C SER A 652 5.82 -7.50 -29.67
N ILE A 653 4.66 -6.97 -29.25
CA ILE A 653 3.56 -6.64 -30.15
C ILE A 653 3.93 -5.46 -31.05
N VAL A 654 4.54 -4.40 -30.48
CA VAL A 654 5.01 -3.25 -31.26
C VAL A 654 6.08 -3.67 -32.27
N GLU A 655 7.08 -4.44 -31.85
CA GLU A 655 8.12 -5.00 -32.75
C GLU A 655 7.51 -5.85 -33.87
N TRP A 656 6.48 -6.65 -33.55
CA TRP A 656 5.78 -7.45 -34.56
C TRP A 656 5.05 -6.57 -35.56
N ARG A 657 4.33 -5.54 -35.10
CA ARG A 657 3.61 -4.56 -35.93
C ARG A 657 4.55 -3.80 -36.88
N GLU A 658 5.71 -3.40 -36.39
CA GLU A 658 6.73 -2.70 -37.19
C GLU A 658 7.35 -3.62 -38.25
N THR A 659 7.52 -4.92 -37.94
CA THR A 659 8.17 -5.88 -38.85
C THR A 659 7.20 -6.48 -39.88
N ASN A 660 5.95 -6.74 -39.51
CA ASN A 660 4.98 -7.49 -40.31
C ASN A 660 3.84 -6.62 -40.85
N GLY A 661 3.82 -5.32 -40.51
CA GLY A 661 2.72 -4.42 -40.81
C GLY A 661 1.57 -4.50 -39.80
N PRO A 662 0.43 -3.82 -40.07
CA PRO A 662 -0.71 -3.77 -39.16
C PRO A 662 -1.35 -5.16 -38.99
N PHE A 663 -1.87 -5.43 -37.78
CA PHE A 663 -2.68 -6.60 -37.50
C PHE A 663 -4.01 -6.51 -38.25
N MET A 664 -4.33 -7.54 -39.03
CA MET A 664 -5.57 -7.70 -39.78
C MET A 664 -6.67 -8.38 -38.97
N ASN A 665 -6.28 -9.29 -38.08
CA ASN A 665 -7.20 -9.97 -37.17
C ASN A 665 -6.53 -10.34 -35.85
N ARG A 666 -7.35 -10.63 -34.83
CA ARG A 666 -6.84 -10.99 -33.49
C ARG A 666 -6.03 -12.27 -33.52
N GLU A 667 -6.32 -13.22 -34.41
CA GLU A 667 -5.63 -14.51 -34.47
C GLU A 667 -4.12 -14.37 -34.74
N GLN A 668 -3.72 -13.33 -35.48
CA GLN A 668 -2.31 -12.98 -35.69
C GLN A 668 -1.55 -12.64 -34.41
N LEU A 669 -2.22 -12.25 -33.32
CA LEU A 669 -1.57 -12.06 -32.03
C LEU A 669 -0.88 -13.34 -31.52
N ARG A 670 -1.38 -14.53 -31.90
CA ARG A 670 -0.76 -15.81 -31.55
C ARG A 670 0.61 -16.02 -32.20
N LEU A 671 0.92 -15.26 -33.25
CA LEU A 671 2.22 -15.28 -33.92
C LEU A 671 3.27 -14.41 -33.19
N VAL A 672 2.84 -13.56 -32.25
CA VAL A 672 3.74 -12.68 -31.51
C VAL A 672 4.57 -13.49 -30.53
N LYS A 673 5.89 -13.30 -30.60
CA LYS A 673 6.85 -13.97 -29.71
C LYS A 673 6.54 -13.64 -28.24
N GLY A 674 6.41 -14.66 -27.40
CA GLY A 674 6.14 -14.48 -25.97
C GLY A 674 4.66 -14.31 -25.59
N LEU A 675 3.75 -14.29 -26.57
CA LEU A 675 2.31 -14.31 -26.32
C LEU A 675 1.79 -15.75 -26.34
N GLY A 676 1.70 -16.36 -25.17
CA GLY A 676 1.18 -17.72 -25.01
C GLY A 676 -0.34 -17.81 -25.10
N PRO A 677 -0.91 -19.03 -25.22
CA PRO A 677 -2.37 -19.24 -25.33
C PRO A 677 -3.17 -18.60 -24.20
N LYS A 678 -2.67 -18.69 -22.96
CA LYS A 678 -3.33 -18.05 -21.80
C LYS A 678 -3.31 -16.53 -21.91
N SER A 679 -2.19 -15.94 -22.29
CA SER A 679 -2.07 -14.48 -22.45
C SER A 679 -2.97 -13.98 -23.58
N TYR A 680 -3.03 -14.71 -24.69
CA TYR A 680 -3.97 -14.46 -25.78
C TYR A 680 -5.42 -14.50 -25.29
N GLN A 681 -5.81 -15.56 -24.56
CA GLN A 681 -7.15 -15.65 -23.95
C GLN A 681 -7.44 -14.43 -23.06
N GLN A 682 -6.48 -14.02 -22.23
CA GLN A 682 -6.71 -12.89 -21.32
C GLN A 682 -6.83 -11.55 -22.05
N CYS A 683 -6.09 -11.32 -23.14
CA CYS A 683 -6.03 -10.01 -23.79
C CYS A 683 -6.97 -9.85 -25.01
N ALA A 684 -7.29 -10.93 -25.72
CA ALA A 684 -7.85 -10.84 -27.07
C ALA A 684 -9.17 -10.07 -27.13
N GLY A 685 -10.08 -10.28 -26.17
CA GLY A 685 -11.35 -9.55 -26.14
C GLY A 685 -11.24 -8.06 -25.76
N PHE A 686 -10.07 -7.61 -25.28
CA PHE A 686 -9.80 -6.20 -24.96
C PHE A 686 -9.08 -5.46 -26.08
N ILE A 687 -8.57 -6.21 -27.07
CA ILE A 687 -7.86 -5.69 -28.22
C ILE A 687 -8.86 -5.51 -29.36
N ARG A 688 -8.88 -4.35 -29.99
CA ARG A 688 -9.70 -4.04 -31.17
C ARG A 688 -8.81 -3.86 -32.39
N ILE A 689 -9.35 -4.15 -33.56
CA ILE A 689 -8.71 -3.88 -34.85
C ILE A 689 -9.70 -3.10 -35.69
N ASN A 690 -9.44 -1.80 -35.88
CA ASN A 690 -10.29 -0.95 -36.69
C ASN A 690 -9.85 -0.99 -38.16
N PRO A 691 -10.72 -1.39 -39.11
CA PRO A 691 -10.36 -1.47 -40.53
C PRO A 691 -9.97 -0.12 -41.13
N ASN A 692 -10.49 1.00 -40.59
CA ASN A 692 -10.10 2.34 -41.06
C ASN A 692 -8.62 2.63 -40.82
N ASN A 693 -8.01 1.97 -39.83
CA ASN A 693 -6.59 2.10 -39.50
C ASN A 693 -5.71 1.12 -40.28
N LEU A 694 -6.28 0.28 -41.14
CA LEU A 694 -5.51 -0.63 -42.02
C LEU A 694 -4.98 0.09 -43.27
N PHE A 695 -5.50 1.28 -43.60
CA PHE A 695 -5.25 1.99 -44.85
C PHE A 695 -4.44 3.29 -44.69
N THR A 696 -3.97 3.62 -43.49
CA THR A 696 -3.40 4.96 -43.22
C THR A 696 -1.95 5.20 -43.62
N ASP A 697 -1.21 4.25 -44.21
CA ASP A 697 0.18 4.50 -44.67
C ASP A 697 0.58 3.66 -45.91
N ILE A 698 0.09 4.03 -47.10
CA ILE A 698 0.62 3.53 -48.39
C ILE A 698 1.04 4.71 -49.30
N HIS A 699 1.69 5.74 -48.74
CA HIS A 699 2.31 6.79 -49.57
C HIS A 699 3.80 7.04 -49.33
N SER A 700 4.46 6.23 -48.51
CA SER A 700 5.90 6.37 -48.28
C SER A 700 6.51 4.99 -48.06
N ILE A 701 6.90 4.31 -49.15
CA ILE A 701 8.04 3.39 -49.28
C ILE A 701 7.92 2.81 -50.69
N GLU A 702 8.77 3.29 -51.60
CA GLU A 702 9.01 2.65 -52.87
C GLU A 702 9.57 1.24 -52.61
N THR A 703 9.00 0.28 -53.34
CA THR A 703 9.34 -1.14 -53.31
C THR A 703 10.79 -1.39 -53.72
N GLU A 704 11.62 -1.88 -52.80
CA GLU A 704 12.76 -2.72 -53.14
C GLU A 704 12.56 -4.14 -52.59
N THR A 705 12.17 -5.04 -53.48
CA THR A 705 12.12 -6.47 -53.24
C THR A 705 13.54 -7.02 -53.08
N SER A 706 13.94 -7.38 -51.87
CA SER A 706 15.11 -8.25 -51.65
C SER A 706 14.68 -9.59 -51.08
N THR A 707 14.83 -10.62 -51.92
CA THR A 707 14.63 -12.02 -51.58
C THR A 707 15.78 -12.53 -50.71
N ALA A 708 15.51 -12.90 -49.45
CA ALA A 708 16.46 -13.63 -48.61
C ALA A 708 15.87 -14.97 -48.15
N LYS A 709 16.31 -16.05 -48.81
CA LYS A 709 16.04 -17.45 -48.41
C LYS A 709 16.89 -17.81 -47.19
N GLY A 710 16.28 -17.90 -46.01
CA GLY A 710 16.86 -18.49 -44.81
C GLY A 710 16.19 -19.81 -44.44
N LYS A 711 16.89 -20.94 -44.66
CA LYS A 711 16.45 -22.28 -44.21
C LYS A 711 16.59 -22.40 -42.69
N GLY A 712 15.47 -22.38 -41.97
CA GLY A 712 15.40 -22.76 -40.56
C GLY A 712 14.14 -23.58 -40.30
N LYS A 713 14.28 -24.79 -39.76
CA LYS A 713 13.17 -25.70 -39.43
C LYS A 713 12.25 -25.07 -38.37
N THR A 714 11.16 -24.46 -38.80
CA THR A 714 10.05 -24.02 -37.93
C THR A 714 9.00 -25.13 -37.88
N LYS A 715 8.57 -25.48 -36.67
CA LYS A 715 7.35 -26.27 -36.42
C LYS A 715 6.20 -25.58 -37.16
N ALA A 716 5.43 -26.32 -37.96
CA ALA A 716 4.29 -25.78 -38.70
C ALA A 716 3.27 -25.16 -37.73
N LEU A 717 3.24 -23.83 -37.63
CA LEU A 717 2.06 -23.12 -37.14
C LEU A 717 1.00 -23.22 -38.24
N ALA A 718 -0.22 -23.59 -37.86
CA ALA A 718 -1.38 -23.54 -38.75
C ALA A 718 -1.44 -22.17 -39.43
N ALA A 719 -1.71 -22.15 -40.73
CA ALA A 719 -1.83 -20.91 -41.50
C ALA A 719 -2.94 -20.04 -40.88
N VAL A 720 -2.54 -18.95 -40.21
CA VAL A 720 -3.49 -17.98 -39.66
C VAL A 720 -4.19 -17.30 -40.84
N PRO A 721 -5.53 -17.21 -40.85
CA PRO A 721 -6.24 -16.52 -41.93
C PRO A 721 -5.73 -15.09 -42.08
N SER A 722 -5.51 -14.63 -43.31
CA SER A 722 -5.09 -13.26 -43.61
C SER A 722 -6.26 -12.29 -43.76
N GLN A 723 -7.50 -12.77 -43.63
CA GLN A 723 -8.70 -11.95 -43.82
C GLN A 723 -9.09 -11.21 -42.53
N PRO A 724 -9.59 -9.96 -42.64
CA PRO A 724 -10.13 -9.24 -41.51
C PRO A 724 -11.41 -9.90 -41.01
N ASN A 725 -11.63 -9.89 -39.70
CA ASN A 725 -12.85 -10.38 -39.07
C ASN A 725 -13.63 -9.20 -38.47
N PRO A 726 -14.90 -8.95 -38.86
CA PRO A 726 -15.68 -7.83 -38.35
C PRO A 726 -15.88 -7.88 -36.82
N LEU A 727 -15.88 -9.08 -36.22
CA LEU A 727 -16.02 -9.25 -34.76
C LEU A 727 -14.81 -8.70 -33.99
N ASP A 728 -13.65 -8.54 -34.63
CA ASP A 728 -12.43 -8.00 -34.01
C ASP A 728 -12.54 -6.50 -33.67
N GLN A 729 -13.57 -5.80 -34.19
CA GLN A 729 -13.89 -4.41 -33.81
C GLN A 729 -14.68 -4.31 -32.51
N THR A 730 -15.30 -5.42 -32.07
CA THR A 730 -16.26 -5.46 -30.97
C THR A 730 -15.60 -5.92 -29.66
N CYS A 731 -16.32 -5.92 -28.54
CA CYS A 731 -15.84 -6.54 -27.30
C CYS A 731 -16.13 -8.06 -27.23
N ILE A 732 -16.61 -8.69 -28.31
CA ILE A 732 -16.90 -10.13 -28.33
C ILE A 732 -15.58 -10.88 -28.27
N HIS A 733 -15.47 -11.84 -27.35
CA HIS A 733 -14.27 -12.64 -27.22
C HIS A 733 -14.15 -13.68 -28.34
N PRO A 734 -12.95 -13.99 -28.86
CA PRO A 734 -12.76 -15.04 -29.87
C PRO A 734 -13.35 -16.42 -29.52
N GLU A 735 -13.43 -16.76 -28.23
CA GLU A 735 -14.09 -18.00 -27.76
C GLU A 735 -15.58 -18.06 -28.13
N SER A 736 -16.22 -16.92 -28.34
CA SER A 736 -17.64 -16.80 -28.63
C SER A 736 -17.93 -16.49 -30.10
N TYR A 737 -16.92 -16.48 -30.99
CA TYR A 737 -17.14 -16.18 -32.41
C TYR A 737 -18.11 -17.15 -33.08
N SER A 738 -18.01 -18.44 -32.79
CA SER A 738 -18.95 -19.43 -33.32
C SER A 738 -20.38 -19.26 -32.79
N VAL A 739 -20.58 -18.60 -31.66
CA VAL A 739 -21.90 -18.27 -31.10
C VAL A 739 -22.43 -16.98 -31.72
N ALA A 740 -21.58 -15.97 -31.89
CA ALA A 740 -21.96 -14.67 -32.47
C ALA A 740 -22.22 -14.73 -34.00
N MET A 741 -21.59 -15.68 -34.69
CA MET A 741 -21.81 -15.91 -36.13
C MET A 741 -23.03 -16.80 -36.41
N ARG A 742 -23.57 -17.48 -35.39
CA ARG A 742 -24.84 -18.19 -35.45
C ARG A 742 -25.98 -17.23 -35.19
#